data_AF-A0A9P5Z2Y5-F1
#
_entry.id   AF-A0A9P5Z2Y5-F1
#
_cell.length_a   1.000
_cell.length_b   1.000
_cell.length_c   1.000
_cell.angle_alpha   90.00
_cell.angle_beta   90.00
_cell.angle_gamma   90.00
#
_symmetry.space_group_name_H-M   'P 1'
#
loop_
_entity.id
_entity.type
_entity.pdbx_description
1 polymer ?
#
loop_
_entity_poly.entity_id
_entity_poly.type
_entity_poly.pdbx_seq_one_letter_code
_entity_poly.pdbx_strand_id
1 'polypeptide(L)'
;MALVQSQDANLQSSLSDMFANPEHSDSCARCILGASTKGILQGQQTVGSKAFWNNLTQDLEYWRSQMRFLFAIRTEDQTRTMLSRLNRCSCKMKDRRIVDYHRIGRSIEADLFSRTCVEGQTSAMYLITSLFCNLSYVLDLSHIRSVAKRTNTKWPTCPEDLMPFGAENLVQSFIIWSRILPDHIIITIAIQCVALCGSLLVPNVISSGLNRQVVDAGRRLFDYTWKTIRLRAESRRRSMGEAFTDQVQPLKKYFFDFYRPLTIRQKAIALDGCELKAVQLFSLLAYLADDPRLFLEHPVDYRIELAERGYAIYHCMRLYINPIPPILLHPTICDLGADDCPSNTTHNVKDEIKDGSGSGSGDESQQVDSDEIEDEDENEGDEEGDDDDGQDEDENEAESEYEDESEDDDDEEEEEEEEEEYEEDEHSKSISDAKLFNYFDSLARATVEYIRRARSTLYCSTQDCPNSIQSAGREFRRCTGCNVALYCSKKCQSEAWNAEQYPHKAICKVLQRMITVAGSKILFRHLECEHRGYPDELKTTVISKWWAGDVTMADLVQIESWSSYTRLPSPDMFKADILPGFEDYDAKVRDLSERDPLNLKAQYLTLENLASDETLNDMKAAFEKMHTWSKIVSGEADDCTCPNHKTTHRISQ
;
A
#
# COMPACT_ATOMS: atom_id res chain seq x y z
N MET A 1 22.44 36.78 8.22
CA MET A 1 21.69 35.95 9.20
C MET A 1 21.37 36.68 10.51
N ALA A 2 22.30 37.40 11.16
CA ALA A 2 22.05 38.06 12.46
C ALA A 2 21.08 39.27 12.47
N LEU A 3 20.86 39.95 11.34
CA LEU A 3 19.99 41.15 11.27
C LEU A 3 18.51 40.83 10.98
N VAL A 4 18.22 39.69 10.36
CA VAL A 4 16.84 39.15 10.22
C VAL A 4 16.38 38.56 11.56
N GLN A 5 17.30 38.03 12.36
CA GLN A 5 17.01 37.44 13.68
C GLN A 5 16.43 38.44 14.70
N SER A 6 16.71 39.74 14.66
CA SER A 6 16.31 40.64 15.76
C SER A 6 14.85 41.11 15.70
N GLN A 7 14.28 41.31 14.51
CA GLN A 7 12.87 41.64 14.37
C GLN A 7 11.99 40.38 14.38
N ASP A 8 12.50 39.27 13.86
CA ASP A 8 11.79 37.99 13.86
C ASP A 8 11.80 37.29 15.23
N ALA A 9 12.84 37.48 16.07
CA ALA A 9 12.86 36.89 17.41
C ALA A 9 11.69 37.36 18.29
N ASN A 10 11.27 38.62 18.16
CA ASN A 10 10.10 39.13 18.89
C ASN A 10 8.79 38.49 18.39
N LEU A 11 8.69 38.22 17.08
CA LEU A 11 7.50 37.56 16.52
C LEU A 11 7.48 36.07 16.87
N GLN A 12 8.63 35.40 16.83
CA GLN A 12 8.77 33.99 17.21
C GLN A 12 8.49 33.76 18.70
N SER A 13 9.08 34.58 19.59
CA SER A 13 8.75 34.58 21.02
C SER A 13 7.25 34.80 21.20
N SER A 14 6.67 35.78 20.48
CA SER A 14 5.23 36.05 20.55
C SER A 14 4.36 34.88 20.06
N LEU A 15 4.81 34.08 19.09
CA LEU A 15 4.06 32.91 18.61
C LEU A 15 4.20 31.71 19.58
N SER A 16 5.39 31.47 20.13
CA SER A 16 5.61 30.44 21.16
C SER A 16 4.78 30.75 22.41
N ASP A 17 4.82 32.00 22.89
CA ASP A 17 4.05 32.47 24.05
C ASP A 17 2.54 32.32 23.82
N MET A 18 2.10 32.61 22.60
CA MET A 18 0.71 32.48 22.19
C MET A 18 0.27 31.01 22.14
N PHE A 19 1.10 30.09 21.63
CA PHE A 19 0.77 28.65 21.64
C PHE A 19 0.81 28.07 23.06
N ALA A 20 1.67 28.60 23.93
CA ALA A 20 1.71 28.20 25.34
C ALA A 20 0.44 28.62 26.09
N ASN A 21 -0.14 29.77 25.77
CA ASN A 21 -1.30 30.34 26.47
C ASN A 21 -2.36 30.91 25.51
N PRO A 22 -2.98 30.08 24.65
CA PRO A 22 -3.94 30.55 23.63
C PRO A 22 -5.16 31.23 24.26
N GLU A 23 -5.50 30.85 25.49
CA GLU A 23 -6.60 31.42 26.25
C GLU A 23 -6.38 32.89 26.66
N HIS A 24 -5.13 33.31 26.77
CA HIS A 24 -4.74 34.65 27.20
C HIS A 24 -4.31 35.54 26.03
N SER A 25 -4.40 35.06 24.79
CA SER A 25 -4.05 35.84 23.61
C SER A 25 -5.11 36.91 23.34
N ASP A 26 -4.69 38.18 23.28
CA ASP A 26 -5.52 39.29 22.81
C ASP A 26 -5.76 39.24 21.27
N SER A 27 -5.11 38.31 20.57
CA SER A 27 -5.15 38.19 19.12
C SER A 27 -6.15 37.12 18.67
N CYS A 28 -7.00 37.47 17.71
CA CYS A 28 -7.91 36.50 17.08
C CYS A 28 -7.21 35.62 16.05
N ALA A 29 -7.85 34.50 15.71
CA ALA A 29 -7.32 33.50 14.80
C ALA A 29 -6.87 34.07 13.45
N ARG A 30 -7.64 34.99 12.86
CA ARG A 30 -7.28 35.61 11.57
C ARG A 30 -5.99 36.42 11.67
N CYS A 31 -5.81 37.16 12.77
CA CYS A 31 -4.58 37.89 13.02
C CYS A 31 -3.40 36.93 13.20
N ILE A 32 -3.61 35.87 13.98
CA ILE A 32 -2.58 34.86 14.25
C ILE A 32 -2.16 34.17 12.95
N LEU A 33 -3.12 33.71 12.15
CA LEU A 33 -2.89 33.07 10.85
C LEU A 33 -2.07 33.99 9.93
N GLY A 34 -2.46 35.26 9.81
CA GLY A 34 -1.71 36.21 9.01
C GLY A 34 -0.32 36.52 9.53
N ALA A 35 -0.13 36.57 10.85
CA ALA A 35 1.17 36.77 11.48
C ALA A 35 2.11 35.59 11.22
N SER A 36 1.64 34.34 11.43
CA SER A 36 2.43 33.14 11.17
C SER A 36 2.79 33.01 9.70
N THR A 37 1.84 33.23 8.79
CA THR A 37 2.11 33.10 7.35
C THR A 37 3.04 34.20 6.84
N LYS A 38 2.91 35.44 7.34
CA LYS A 38 3.83 36.51 6.95
C LYS A 38 5.27 36.17 7.32
N GLY A 39 5.51 35.65 8.53
CA GLY A 39 6.84 35.22 8.96
C GLY A 39 7.40 34.11 8.05
N ILE A 40 6.58 33.13 7.68
CA ILE A 40 6.96 32.08 6.73
C ILE A 40 7.33 32.67 5.37
N LEU A 41 6.44 33.47 4.76
CA LEU A 41 6.68 34.06 3.43
C LEU A 41 7.93 34.94 3.39
N GLN A 42 8.15 35.77 4.40
CA GLN A 42 9.34 36.62 4.49
C GLN A 42 10.62 35.79 4.63
N GLY A 43 10.59 34.74 5.46
CA GLY A 43 11.70 33.81 5.58
C GLY A 43 12.01 33.10 4.26
N GLN A 44 10.97 32.59 3.57
CA GLN A 44 11.11 31.93 2.27
C GLN A 44 11.64 32.87 1.18
N GLN A 45 11.21 34.13 1.14
CA GLN A 45 11.74 35.14 0.20
C GLN A 45 13.22 35.45 0.47
N THR A 46 13.65 35.36 1.74
CA THR A 46 15.01 35.74 2.13
C THR A 46 16.05 34.65 1.88
N VAL A 47 15.71 33.38 2.18
CA VAL A 47 16.66 32.25 2.09
C VAL A 47 16.24 31.14 1.12
N GLY A 48 15.07 31.28 0.48
CA GLY A 48 14.46 30.23 -0.32
C GLY A 48 13.62 29.26 0.53
N SER A 49 12.61 28.64 -0.09
CA SER A 49 11.65 27.76 0.62
C SER A 49 12.35 26.59 1.32
N LYS A 50 13.21 25.85 0.59
CA LYS A 50 13.93 24.69 1.14
C LYS A 50 14.83 25.04 2.32
N ALA A 51 15.57 26.15 2.25
CA ALA A 51 16.46 26.57 3.35
C ALA A 51 15.66 27.11 4.54
N PHE A 52 14.58 27.85 4.30
CA PHE A 52 13.71 28.35 5.36
C PHE A 52 13.19 27.22 6.24
N TRP A 53 12.58 26.19 5.64
CA TRP A 53 12.05 25.06 6.40
C TRP A 53 13.14 24.28 7.12
N ASN A 54 14.30 24.07 6.48
CA ASN A 54 15.46 23.47 7.12
C ASN A 54 15.93 24.25 8.37
N ASN A 55 15.88 25.58 8.33
CA ASN A 55 16.20 26.41 9.50
C ASN A 55 15.10 26.35 10.55
N LEU A 56 13.83 26.39 10.14
CA LEU A 56 12.70 26.33 11.08
C LEU A 56 12.66 25.00 11.84
N THR A 57 13.08 23.88 11.24
CA THR A 57 13.22 22.60 11.96
C THR A 57 14.25 22.61 13.09
N GLN A 58 15.12 23.62 13.17
CA GLN A 58 16.09 23.78 14.26
C GLN A 58 15.49 24.51 15.47
N ASP A 59 14.34 25.18 15.31
CA ASP A 59 13.63 25.84 16.40
C ASP A 59 12.78 24.84 17.19
N LEU A 60 13.44 24.09 18.08
CA LEU A 60 12.81 23.04 18.87
C LEU A 60 11.71 23.59 19.80
N GLU A 61 11.83 24.85 20.26
CA GLU A 61 10.85 25.44 21.16
C GLU A 61 9.55 25.75 20.43
N TYR A 62 9.64 26.35 19.24
CA TYR A 62 8.47 26.60 18.39
C TYR A 62 7.66 25.33 18.14
N TRP A 63 8.30 24.23 17.73
CA TRP A 63 7.60 22.98 17.44
C TRP A 63 7.04 22.32 18.70
N ARG A 64 7.77 22.34 19.82
CA ARG A 64 7.24 21.83 21.11
C ARG A 64 6.02 22.62 21.56
N SER A 65 6.02 23.95 21.42
CA SER A 65 4.89 24.80 21.75
C SER A 65 3.70 24.53 20.82
N GLN A 66 3.92 24.40 19.51
CA GLN A 66 2.87 24.05 18.56
C GLN A 66 2.27 22.67 18.81
N MET A 67 3.09 21.64 19.06
CA MET A 67 2.62 20.29 19.39
C MET A 67 1.82 20.27 20.69
N ARG A 68 2.30 20.98 21.72
CA ARG A 68 1.56 21.12 22.98
C ARG A 68 0.23 21.84 22.79
N PHE A 69 0.18 22.85 21.93
CA PHE A 69 -1.04 23.56 21.61
C PHE A 69 -2.06 22.67 20.87
N LEU A 70 -1.63 22.05 19.77
CA LEU A 70 -2.50 21.22 18.91
C LEU A 70 -3.00 19.97 19.63
N PHE A 71 -2.15 19.35 20.44
CA PHE A 71 -2.43 18.05 21.07
C PHE A 71 -2.65 18.12 22.58
N ALA A 72 -2.89 19.32 23.13
CA ALA A 72 -3.28 19.47 24.53
C ALA A 72 -4.54 18.66 24.81
N ILE A 73 -4.55 17.97 25.95
CA ILE A 73 -5.66 17.13 26.39
C ILE A 73 -6.90 18.02 26.56
N ARG A 74 -7.89 17.83 25.68
CA ARG A 74 -9.15 18.57 25.66
C ARG A 74 -10.30 17.64 25.32
N THR A 75 -11.48 17.96 25.81
CA THR A 75 -12.74 17.39 25.30
C THR A 75 -13.14 18.10 24.00
N GLU A 76 -14.09 17.52 23.25
CA GLU A 76 -14.63 18.17 22.06
C GLU A 76 -15.24 19.54 22.39
N ASP A 77 -15.99 19.66 23.48
CA ASP A 77 -16.59 20.92 23.94
C ASP A 77 -15.55 21.98 24.32
N GLN A 78 -14.46 21.56 24.98
CA GLN A 78 -13.34 22.45 25.30
C GLN A 78 -12.67 22.96 24.01
N THR A 79 -12.45 22.08 23.03
CA THR A 79 -11.88 22.47 21.73
C THR A 79 -12.82 23.43 20.98
N ARG A 80 -14.13 23.17 20.95
CA ARG A 80 -15.12 24.08 20.35
C ARG A 80 -15.17 25.43 21.06
N THR A 81 -15.08 25.44 22.39
CA THR A 81 -15.02 26.66 23.20
C THR A 81 -13.77 27.49 22.87
N MET A 82 -12.61 26.83 22.77
CA MET A 82 -11.36 27.46 22.36
C MET A 82 -11.47 28.08 20.96
N LEU A 83 -11.99 27.35 19.98
CA LEU A 83 -12.19 27.87 18.62
C LEU A 83 -13.16 29.06 18.59
N SER A 84 -14.26 29.00 19.36
CA SER A 84 -15.22 30.10 19.47
C SER A 84 -14.56 31.37 20.03
N ARG A 85 -13.69 31.23 21.05
CA ARG A 85 -12.91 32.35 21.62
C ARG A 85 -11.95 32.93 20.58
N LEU A 86 -11.16 32.08 19.91
CA LEU A 86 -10.19 32.50 18.89
C LEU A 86 -10.87 33.21 17.70
N ASN A 87 -12.14 32.92 17.41
CA ASN A 87 -12.89 33.61 16.37
C ASN A 87 -13.33 35.04 16.74
N ARG A 88 -13.32 35.42 18.03
CA ARG A 88 -13.70 36.76 18.47
C ARG A 88 -12.51 37.72 18.29
N CYS A 89 -12.73 38.82 17.57
CA CYS A 89 -11.69 39.81 17.34
C CYS A 89 -11.60 40.83 18.48
N SER A 90 -10.52 40.74 19.27
CA SER A 90 -10.10 41.73 20.27
C SER A 90 -8.82 42.48 19.88
N CYS A 91 -8.35 42.27 18.64
CA CYS A 91 -7.08 42.81 18.16
C CYS A 91 -7.06 44.35 18.19
N LYS A 92 -5.88 44.92 18.53
CA LYS A 92 -5.66 46.37 18.55
C LYS A 92 -5.53 46.92 17.12
N MET A 93 -6.65 47.04 16.41
CA MET A 93 -6.70 47.48 15.00
C MET A 93 -6.14 48.89 14.72
N LYS A 94 -5.76 49.64 15.76
CA LYS A 94 -4.99 50.90 15.62
C LYS A 94 -3.53 50.65 15.22
N ASP A 95 -2.96 49.46 15.50
CA ASP A 95 -1.63 49.08 15.03
C ASP A 95 -1.70 48.61 13.58
N ARG A 96 -0.98 49.31 12.69
CA ARG A 96 -0.94 49.01 11.25
C ARG A 96 -0.43 47.59 10.95
N ARG A 97 0.45 47.02 11.79
CA ARG A 97 0.94 45.65 11.63
C ARG A 97 -0.17 44.63 11.85
N ILE A 98 -1.00 44.85 12.87
CA ILE A 98 -2.17 44.01 13.16
C ILE A 98 -3.17 44.06 11.99
N VAL A 99 -3.42 45.24 11.43
CA VAL A 99 -4.25 45.39 10.22
C VAL A 99 -3.69 44.59 9.04
N ASP A 100 -2.37 44.64 8.85
CA ASP A 100 -1.69 43.89 7.79
C ASP A 100 -1.80 42.37 8.00
N TYR A 101 -1.60 41.88 9.23
CA TYR A 101 -1.83 40.47 9.56
C TYR A 101 -3.27 40.05 9.29
N HIS A 102 -4.27 40.87 9.64
CA HIS A 102 -5.66 40.58 9.30
C HIS A 102 -5.91 40.45 7.79
N ARG A 103 -5.25 41.29 6.98
CA ARG A 103 -5.34 41.25 5.52
C ARG A 103 -4.73 39.97 4.96
N ILE A 104 -3.52 39.62 5.39
CA ILE A 104 -2.84 38.38 4.99
C ILE A 104 -3.66 37.16 5.43
N GLY A 105 -4.10 37.13 6.69
CA GLY A 105 -4.93 36.05 7.21
C GLY A 105 -6.20 35.84 6.40
N ARG A 106 -6.89 36.90 5.98
CA ARG A 106 -8.05 36.79 5.08
C ARG A 106 -7.71 36.18 3.72
N SER A 107 -6.54 36.51 3.16
CA SER A 107 -6.07 35.92 1.90
C SER A 107 -5.85 34.41 2.05
N ILE A 108 -5.24 33.99 3.16
CA ILE A 108 -4.99 32.57 3.45
C ILE A 108 -6.28 31.81 3.76
N GLU A 109 -7.27 32.44 4.39
CA GLU A 109 -8.60 31.84 4.56
C GLU A 109 -9.25 31.53 3.21
N ALA A 110 -9.08 32.39 2.19
CA ALA A 110 -9.63 32.15 0.87
C ALA A 110 -8.93 30.99 0.14
N ASP A 111 -7.61 30.87 0.31
CA ASP A 111 -6.80 29.76 -0.22
C ASP A 111 -7.14 28.42 0.47
N LEU A 112 -7.23 28.39 1.80
CA LEU A 112 -7.63 27.18 2.53
C LEU A 112 -9.10 26.80 2.28
N PHE A 113 -9.95 27.78 1.98
CA PHE A 113 -11.33 27.52 1.59
C PHE A 113 -11.41 26.79 0.24
N SER A 114 -10.56 27.10 -0.73
CA SER A 114 -10.61 26.40 -2.03
C SER A 114 -10.27 24.92 -1.90
N ARG A 115 -9.39 24.55 -0.97
CA ARG A 115 -9.00 23.15 -0.69
C ARG A 115 -10.10 22.30 -0.07
N THR A 116 -11.02 22.93 0.64
CA THR A 116 -12.08 22.24 1.38
C THR A 116 -13.45 22.39 0.73
N CYS A 117 -13.73 23.56 0.16
CA CYS A 117 -15.03 24.07 -0.30
C CYS A 117 -16.15 24.08 0.76
N VAL A 118 -15.96 23.52 1.96
CA VAL A 118 -17.00 23.39 2.99
C VAL A 118 -17.43 24.75 3.56
N GLU A 119 -18.71 25.06 3.46
CA GLU A 119 -19.34 26.26 4.03
C GLU A 119 -19.33 26.21 5.58
N GLY A 120 -19.31 27.38 6.22
CA GLY A 120 -19.40 27.48 7.69
C GLY A 120 -18.07 27.34 8.44
N GLN A 121 -16.96 27.20 7.73
CA GLN A 121 -15.62 27.27 8.32
C GLN A 121 -15.34 28.66 8.92
N THR A 122 -14.63 28.65 10.04
CA THR A 122 -14.29 29.86 10.80
C THR A 122 -12.80 30.16 10.72
N SER A 123 -12.40 31.40 10.99
CA SER A 123 -10.98 31.80 11.04
C SER A 123 -10.15 30.90 11.96
N ALA A 124 -10.70 30.46 13.09
CA ALA A 124 -10.03 29.54 14.00
C ALA A 124 -9.80 28.17 13.39
N MET A 125 -10.75 27.64 12.60
CA MET A 125 -10.55 26.38 11.89
C MET A 125 -9.44 26.50 10.85
N TYR A 126 -9.43 27.59 10.05
CA TYR A 126 -8.34 27.84 9.08
C TYR A 126 -6.98 27.99 9.74
N LEU A 127 -6.91 28.64 10.92
CA LEU A 127 -5.69 28.68 11.71
C LEU A 127 -5.21 27.26 12.03
N ILE A 128 -6.08 26.40 12.59
CA ILE A 128 -5.67 25.03 12.94
C ILE A 128 -5.27 24.23 11.69
N THR A 129 -6.02 24.32 10.60
CA THR A 129 -5.66 23.67 9.32
C THR A 129 -4.29 24.14 8.83
N SER A 130 -3.99 25.44 8.91
CA SER A 130 -2.68 25.98 8.53
C SER A 130 -1.55 25.44 9.42
N LEU A 131 -1.77 25.34 10.73
CA LEU A 131 -0.80 24.74 11.64
C LEU A 131 -0.54 23.26 11.31
N PHE A 132 -1.58 22.49 10.98
CA PHE A 132 -1.42 21.12 10.50
C PHE A 132 -0.71 21.06 9.14
N CYS A 133 -0.96 21.97 8.21
CA CYS A 133 -0.22 22.01 6.95
C CYS A 133 1.28 22.25 7.17
N ASN A 134 1.63 23.19 8.06
CA ASN A 134 3.02 23.46 8.44
C ASN A 134 3.67 22.23 9.08
N LEU A 135 2.95 21.57 9.99
CA LEU A 135 3.40 20.33 10.63
C LEU A 135 3.62 19.23 9.59
N SER A 136 2.66 19.03 8.67
CA SER A 136 2.74 18.01 7.62
C SER A 136 4.00 18.17 6.79
N TYR A 137 4.26 19.41 6.36
CA TYR A 137 5.43 19.73 5.56
C TYR A 137 6.74 19.37 6.29
N VAL A 138 6.84 19.69 7.58
CA VAL A 138 8.06 19.40 8.35
C VAL A 138 8.22 17.92 8.69
N LEU A 139 7.13 17.19 8.92
CA LEU A 139 7.19 15.75 9.10
C LEU A 139 7.64 15.03 7.83
N ASP A 140 7.27 15.52 6.64
CA ASP A 140 7.76 14.97 5.36
C ASP A 140 9.28 15.16 5.15
N LEU A 141 9.87 16.19 5.77
CA LEU A 141 11.33 16.38 5.75
C LEU A 141 12.08 15.49 6.75
N SER A 142 11.37 14.74 7.59
CA SER A 142 11.95 14.00 8.70
C SER A 142 12.27 12.57 8.31
N HIS A 143 13.51 12.12 8.59
CA HIS A 143 13.93 10.76 8.26
C HIS A 143 13.56 9.77 9.38
N ILE A 144 12.70 8.79 9.08
CA ILE A 144 12.14 7.85 10.08
C ILE A 144 13.21 7.20 10.95
N ARG A 145 14.31 6.70 10.35
CA ARG A 145 15.34 5.98 11.11
C ARG A 145 16.10 6.88 12.08
N SER A 146 16.31 8.15 11.76
CA SER A 146 17.08 9.05 12.63
C SER A 146 16.25 9.49 13.84
N VAL A 147 14.94 9.73 13.65
CA VAL A 147 14.00 10.03 14.75
C VAL A 147 13.90 8.83 15.69
N ALA A 148 13.68 7.62 15.16
CA ALA A 148 13.58 6.41 15.95
C ALA A 148 14.86 6.10 16.76
N LYS A 149 16.04 6.41 16.20
CA LYS A 149 17.34 6.22 16.86
C LYS A 149 17.78 7.39 17.74
N ARG A 150 17.00 8.48 17.82
CA ARG A 150 17.37 9.73 18.53
C ARG A 150 18.68 10.35 18.02
N THR A 151 18.97 10.19 16.74
CA THR A 151 20.16 10.78 16.09
C THR A 151 19.81 11.97 15.19
N ASN A 152 18.53 12.33 15.09
CA ASN A 152 18.11 13.49 14.33
C ASN A 152 18.43 14.78 15.09
N THR A 153 19.16 15.70 14.44
CA THR A 153 19.50 17.02 15.00
C THR A 153 18.41 18.07 14.74
N LYS A 154 17.49 17.77 13.82
CA LYS A 154 16.33 18.59 13.48
C LYS A 154 15.07 18.04 14.15
N TRP A 155 14.07 18.90 14.34
CA TRP A 155 12.77 18.47 14.84
C TRP A 155 12.04 17.58 13.80
N PRO A 156 11.39 16.47 14.22
CA PRO A 156 11.40 15.90 15.56
C PRO A 156 12.73 15.19 15.85
N THR A 157 13.27 15.41 17.05
CA THR A 157 14.55 14.81 17.47
C THR A 157 14.36 13.40 18.03
N CYS A 158 13.16 13.11 18.55
CA CYS A 158 12.76 11.82 19.08
C CYS A 158 11.23 11.63 18.96
N PRO A 159 10.71 10.41 19.12
CA PRO A 159 9.26 10.17 19.08
C PRO A 159 8.48 10.97 20.13
N GLU A 160 9.06 11.27 21.31
CA GLU A 160 8.38 12.03 22.37
C GLU A 160 8.05 13.46 21.96
N ASP A 161 8.81 14.06 21.04
CA ASP A 161 8.49 15.37 20.48
C ASP A 161 7.12 15.37 19.76
N LEU A 162 6.68 14.23 19.23
CA LEU A 162 5.42 14.08 18.51
C LEU A 162 4.22 13.76 19.42
N MET A 163 4.48 13.33 20.65
CA MET A 163 3.44 12.91 21.59
C MET A 163 3.73 13.48 22.99
N PRO A 164 3.70 14.81 23.16
CA PRO A 164 4.06 15.46 24.43
C PRO A 164 3.18 15.05 25.61
N PHE A 165 2.01 14.46 25.34
CA PHE A 165 1.07 13.94 26.35
C PHE A 165 0.85 12.42 26.23
N GLY A 166 1.73 11.71 25.52
CA GLY A 166 1.64 10.27 25.29
C GLY A 166 0.80 9.89 24.05
N ALA A 167 0.98 8.63 23.63
CA ALA A 167 0.40 8.06 22.42
C ALA A 167 -1.14 8.09 22.39
N GLU A 168 -1.77 7.71 23.49
CA GLU A 168 -3.24 7.67 23.61
C GLU A 168 -3.86 9.06 23.41
N ASN A 169 -3.31 10.09 24.07
CA ASN A 169 -3.78 11.47 23.95
C ASN A 169 -3.54 12.05 22.55
N LEU A 170 -2.44 11.67 21.89
CA LEU A 170 -2.20 12.06 20.50
C LEU A 170 -3.31 11.51 19.57
N VAL A 171 -3.60 10.21 19.70
CA VAL A 171 -4.63 9.56 18.87
C VAL A 171 -6.03 10.11 19.18
N GLN A 172 -6.34 10.34 20.45
CA GLN A 172 -7.61 10.95 20.83
C GLN A 172 -7.76 12.38 20.30
N SER A 173 -6.66 13.13 20.24
CA SER A 173 -6.66 14.44 19.62
C SER A 173 -6.88 14.36 18.11
N PHE A 174 -6.32 13.37 17.40
CA PHE A 174 -6.64 13.14 15.98
C PHE A 174 -8.15 12.90 15.78
N ILE A 175 -8.77 12.09 16.64
CA ILE A 175 -10.21 11.83 16.62
C ILE A 175 -10.99 13.14 16.79
N ILE A 176 -10.68 13.94 17.81
CA ILE A 176 -11.35 15.21 18.07
C ILE A 176 -11.21 16.17 16.88
N TRP A 177 -9.99 16.33 16.36
CA TRP A 177 -9.75 17.23 15.24
C TRP A 177 -10.43 16.75 13.95
N SER A 178 -10.47 15.45 13.68
CA SER A 178 -11.18 14.89 12.51
C SER A 178 -12.69 15.12 12.52
N ARG A 179 -13.30 15.31 13.70
CA ARG A 179 -14.73 15.63 13.85
C ARG A 179 -15.03 17.12 13.72
N ILE A 180 -14.04 17.95 14.03
CA ILE A 180 -14.20 19.40 14.05
C ILE A 180 -13.80 20.01 12.72
N LEU A 181 -12.68 19.58 12.14
CA LEU A 181 -12.16 20.11 10.89
C LEU A 181 -12.79 19.38 9.70
N PRO A 182 -13.23 20.09 8.67
CA PRO A 182 -13.66 19.47 7.43
C PRO A 182 -12.48 18.95 6.60
N ASP A 183 -11.29 19.52 6.79
CA ASP A 183 -10.07 19.18 6.04
C ASP A 183 -9.48 17.84 6.53
N HIS A 184 -9.08 17.00 5.57
CA HIS A 184 -8.49 15.68 5.82
C HIS A 184 -6.99 15.72 6.17
N ILE A 185 -6.36 16.90 6.27
CA ILE A 185 -4.95 17.07 6.67
C ILE A 185 -4.61 16.36 7.98
N ILE A 186 -5.57 16.25 8.91
CA ILE A 186 -5.37 15.53 10.16
C ILE A 186 -5.04 14.05 9.96
N ILE A 187 -5.58 13.46 8.89
CA ILE A 187 -5.32 12.07 8.50
C ILE A 187 -3.88 11.95 7.99
N THR A 188 -3.41 12.91 7.18
CA THR A 188 -2.00 12.99 6.76
C THR A 188 -1.05 13.05 7.95
N ILE A 189 -1.33 13.92 8.93
CA ILE A 189 -0.53 14.02 10.15
C ILE A 189 -0.54 12.71 10.92
N ALA A 190 -1.70 12.06 11.06
CA ALA A 190 -1.78 10.76 11.73
C ALA A 190 -0.90 9.70 11.06
N ILE A 191 -0.90 9.62 9.72
CA ILE A 191 -0.05 8.70 8.95
C ILE A 191 1.43 8.98 9.21
N GLN A 192 1.84 10.25 9.10
CA GLN A 192 3.24 10.65 9.31
C GLN A 192 3.71 10.38 10.75
N CYS A 193 2.88 10.70 11.75
CA CYS A 193 3.17 10.36 13.13
C CYS A 193 3.29 8.84 13.32
N VAL A 194 2.41 8.03 12.73
CA VAL A 194 2.55 6.57 12.80
C VAL A 194 3.81 6.08 12.09
N ALA A 195 4.17 6.65 10.95
CA ALA A 195 5.40 6.29 10.24
C ALA A 195 6.65 6.58 11.09
N LEU A 196 6.67 7.72 11.80
CA LEU A 196 7.80 8.13 12.64
C LEU A 196 7.84 7.40 14.00
N CYS A 197 6.69 7.14 14.62
CA CYS A 197 6.60 6.53 15.95
C CYS A 197 6.39 5.00 15.92
N GLY A 198 6.03 4.43 14.78
CA GLY A 198 5.81 3.00 14.56
C GLY A 198 4.89 2.39 15.63
N SER A 199 5.39 1.36 16.30
CA SER A 199 4.59 0.60 17.27
C SER A 199 4.17 1.38 18.51
N LEU A 200 4.73 2.57 18.77
CA LEU A 200 4.30 3.37 19.90
C LEU A 200 2.87 3.89 19.66
N LEU A 201 2.52 4.15 18.39
CA LEU A 201 1.20 4.64 18.00
C LEU A 201 0.28 3.57 17.41
N VAL A 202 0.80 2.59 16.67
CA VAL A 202 -0.04 1.57 15.99
C VAL A 202 -1.09 0.93 16.92
N PRO A 203 -0.75 0.43 18.13
CA PRO A 203 -1.75 -0.16 19.02
C PRO A 203 -2.87 0.81 19.40
N ASN A 204 -2.52 2.08 19.68
CA ASN A 204 -3.47 3.12 20.06
C ASN A 204 -4.36 3.53 18.87
N VAL A 205 -3.82 3.61 17.66
CA VAL A 205 -4.61 3.87 16.45
C VAL A 205 -5.63 2.75 16.20
N ILE A 206 -5.20 1.50 16.36
CA ILE A 206 -6.06 0.32 16.18
C ILE A 206 -7.18 0.30 17.24
N SER A 207 -6.86 0.53 18.52
CA SER A 207 -7.84 0.40 19.61
C SER A 207 -8.75 1.61 19.85
N SER A 208 -8.39 2.80 19.35
CA SER A 208 -9.10 4.06 19.63
C SER A 208 -10.36 4.30 18.78
N GLY A 209 -10.55 3.53 17.70
CA GLY A 209 -11.59 3.81 16.70
C GLY A 209 -11.25 4.94 15.72
N LEU A 210 -9.99 5.36 15.62
CA LEU A 210 -9.55 6.35 14.61
C LEU A 210 -9.90 5.90 13.18
N ASN A 211 -9.76 4.61 12.86
CA ASN A 211 -10.14 4.07 11.54
C ASN A 211 -11.60 4.36 11.17
N ARG A 212 -12.53 4.20 12.13
CA ARG A 212 -13.94 4.56 11.92
C ARG A 212 -14.09 6.04 11.61
N GLN A 213 -13.35 6.91 12.31
CA GLN A 213 -13.37 8.35 12.04
C GLN A 213 -12.81 8.71 10.66
N VAL A 214 -11.79 7.99 10.18
CA VAL A 214 -11.26 8.15 8.82
C VAL A 214 -12.31 7.78 7.77
N VAL A 215 -13.00 6.64 7.96
CA VAL A 215 -14.12 6.22 7.09
C VAL A 215 -15.26 7.25 7.13
N ASP A 216 -15.62 7.74 8.30
CA ASP A 216 -16.66 8.77 8.46
C ASP A 216 -16.25 10.10 7.81
N ALA A 217 -14.97 10.47 7.87
CA ALA A 217 -14.44 11.67 7.19
C ALA A 217 -14.53 11.53 5.67
N GLY A 218 -14.09 10.39 5.12
CA GLY A 218 -14.27 10.10 3.70
C GLY A 218 -15.73 10.09 3.27
N ARG A 219 -16.63 9.60 4.13
CA ARG A 219 -18.07 9.64 3.85
C ARG A 219 -18.61 11.08 3.82
N ARG A 220 -18.17 11.95 4.74
CA ARG A 220 -18.52 13.38 4.72
C ARG A 220 -18.03 14.07 3.46
N LEU A 221 -16.81 13.78 3.01
CA LEU A 221 -16.27 14.26 1.74
C LEU A 221 -17.17 13.82 0.57
N PHE A 222 -17.50 12.53 0.49
CA PHE A 222 -18.42 12.03 -0.52
C PHE A 222 -19.76 12.77 -0.50
N ASP A 223 -20.41 12.88 0.67
CA ASP A 223 -21.72 13.51 0.78
C ASP A 223 -21.70 14.99 0.40
N TYR A 224 -20.63 15.71 0.77
CA TYR A 224 -20.43 17.10 0.42
C TYR A 224 -20.20 17.28 -1.09
N THR A 225 -19.30 16.51 -1.68
CA THR A 225 -19.04 16.52 -3.13
C THR A 225 -20.29 16.18 -3.92
N TRP A 226 -20.97 15.10 -3.52
CA TRP A 226 -22.22 14.64 -4.13
C TRP A 226 -23.31 15.72 -4.11
N LYS A 227 -23.49 16.40 -2.98
CA LYS A 227 -24.44 17.51 -2.86
C LYS A 227 -24.05 18.66 -3.79
N THR A 228 -22.76 18.99 -3.87
CA THR A 228 -22.24 20.12 -4.66
C THR A 228 -22.36 19.89 -6.17
N ILE A 229 -22.05 18.69 -6.66
CA ILE A 229 -22.15 18.39 -8.10
C ILE A 229 -23.60 18.40 -8.63
N ARG A 230 -24.59 18.26 -7.74
CA ARG A 230 -26.02 18.40 -8.06
C ARG A 230 -26.48 19.86 -8.15
N LEU A 231 -25.67 20.81 -7.72
CA LEU A 231 -25.95 22.23 -7.87
C LEU A 231 -25.68 22.66 -9.32
N ARG A 232 -26.45 23.64 -9.82
CA ARG A 232 -26.29 24.15 -11.19
C ARG A 232 -25.05 25.04 -11.38
N ALA A 233 -24.41 25.49 -10.30
CA ALA A 233 -23.31 26.45 -10.36
C ALA A 233 -21.98 25.79 -10.79
N GLU A 234 -21.54 26.04 -12.02
CA GLU A 234 -20.31 25.47 -12.58
C GLU A 234 -19.03 25.87 -11.85
N SER A 235 -18.89 27.15 -11.47
CA SER A 235 -17.69 27.62 -10.74
C SER A 235 -17.47 26.86 -9.43
N ARG A 236 -18.57 26.58 -8.69
CA ARG A 236 -18.51 25.76 -7.47
C ARG A 236 -18.09 24.32 -7.76
N ARG A 237 -18.52 23.75 -8.89
CA ARG A 237 -18.15 22.40 -9.29
C ARG A 237 -16.66 22.28 -9.63
N ARG A 238 -16.08 23.31 -10.26
CA ARG A 238 -14.62 23.32 -10.54
C ARG A 238 -13.81 23.35 -9.26
N SER A 239 -14.08 24.29 -8.36
CA SER A 239 -13.41 24.34 -7.05
C SER A 239 -13.63 23.07 -6.24
N MET A 240 -14.79 22.42 -6.38
CA MET A 240 -15.05 21.13 -5.74
C MET A 240 -14.18 20.00 -6.33
N GLY A 241 -13.85 20.02 -7.62
CA GLY A 241 -12.92 19.06 -8.22
C GLY A 241 -11.53 19.16 -7.58
N GLU A 242 -10.99 20.37 -7.48
CA GLU A 242 -9.71 20.65 -6.79
C GLU A 242 -9.75 20.22 -5.32
N ALA A 243 -10.79 20.62 -4.58
CA ALA A 243 -10.97 20.23 -3.19
C ALA A 243 -11.14 18.71 -2.99
N PHE A 244 -11.81 18.03 -3.92
CA PHE A 244 -11.96 16.57 -3.88
C PHE A 244 -10.60 15.89 -4.02
N THR A 245 -9.81 16.31 -5.02
CA THR A 245 -8.44 15.84 -5.24
C THR A 245 -7.59 16.01 -3.98
N ASP A 246 -7.59 17.21 -3.40
CA ASP A 246 -6.79 17.50 -2.20
C ASP A 246 -7.19 16.62 -0.99
N GLN A 247 -8.49 16.41 -0.80
CA GLN A 247 -9.01 15.70 0.37
C GLN A 247 -9.06 14.18 0.22
N VAL A 248 -9.09 13.65 -1.01
CA VAL A 248 -9.09 12.21 -1.24
C VAL A 248 -7.69 11.60 -1.06
N GLN A 249 -6.63 12.37 -1.34
CA GLN A 249 -5.25 11.90 -1.22
C GLN A 249 -4.88 11.44 0.21
N PRO A 250 -5.19 12.16 1.30
CA PRO A 250 -4.99 11.67 2.67
C PRO A 250 -5.69 10.34 2.95
N LEU A 251 -6.90 10.11 2.41
CA LEU A 251 -7.63 8.85 2.58
C LEU A 251 -6.90 7.71 1.86
N LYS A 252 -6.50 7.93 0.61
CA LYS A 252 -5.73 6.94 -0.16
C LYS A 252 -4.42 6.58 0.54
N LYS A 253 -3.67 7.58 1.01
CA LYS A 253 -2.43 7.39 1.78
C LYS A 253 -2.71 6.64 3.08
N TYR A 254 -3.82 6.90 3.77
CA TYR A 254 -4.16 6.17 4.99
C TYR A 254 -4.32 4.67 4.74
N PHE A 255 -5.19 4.31 3.79
CA PHE A 255 -5.44 2.89 3.49
C PHE A 255 -4.31 2.22 2.71
N PHE A 256 -3.30 2.97 2.25
CA PHE A 256 -2.09 2.43 1.65
C PHE A 256 -0.92 2.42 2.62
N ASP A 257 -0.40 3.57 3.02
CA ASP A 257 0.82 3.72 3.81
C ASP A 257 0.67 3.22 5.25
N PHE A 258 -0.47 3.51 5.90
CA PHE A 258 -0.70 3.03 7.27
C PHE A 258 -1.05 1.54 7.29
N TYR A 259 -1.86 1.05 6.34
CA TYR A 259 -2.30 -0.35 6.31
C TYR A 259 -1.24 -1.33 5.78
N ARG A 260 -0.45 -0.94 4.77
CA ARG A 260 0.56 -1.81 4.15
C ARG A 260 1.51 -2.50 5.14
N PRO A 261 2.08 -1.81 6.16
CA PRO A 261 2.96 -2.44 7.13
C PRO A 261 2.23 -3.29 8.17
N LEU A 262 0.91 -3.19 8.31
CA LEU A 262 0.14 -3.96 9.28
C LEU A 262 0.04 -5.44 8.87
N THR A 263 0.04 -6.31 9.87
CA THR A 263 -0.31 -7.72 9.68
C THR A 263 -1.79 -7.85 9.31
N ILE A 264 -2.19 -8.97 8.70
CA ILE A 264 -3.61 -9.20 8.35
C ILE A 264 -4.49 -9.09 9.60
N ARG A 265 -4.06 -9.67 10.74
CA ARG A 265 -4.70 -9.49 12.03
C ARG A 265 -4.87 -8.03 12.44
N GLN A 266 -3.81 -7.23 12.35
CA GLN A 266 -3.87 -5.81 12.70
C GLN A 266 -4.80 -5.03 11.78
N LYS A 267 -4.83 -5.35 10.47
CA LYS A 267 -5.78 -4.75 9.52
C LYS A 267 -7.21 -5.10 9.87
N ALA A 268 -7.48 -6.36 10.20
CA ALA A 268 -8.79 -6.83 10.61
C ALA A 268 -9.28 -6.09 11.87
N ILE A 269 -8.44 -6.02 12.92
CA ILE A 269 -8.77 -5.27 14.14
C ILE A 269 -8.88 -3.76 13.86
N ALA A 270 -8.04 -3.21 12.98
CA ALA A 270 -8.11 -1.80 12.61
C ALA A 270 -9.44 -1.44 11.93
N LEU A 271 -9.97 -2.34 11.12
CA LEU A 271 -11.23 -2.16 10.41
C LEU A 271 -12.45 -2.60 11.23
N ASP A 272 -12.27 -3.09 12.47
CA ASP A 272 -13.34 -3.64 13.29
C ASP A 272 -14.56 -2.69 13.36
N GLY A 273 -15.68 -3.17 12.83
CA GLY A 273 -16.94 -2.44 12.75
C GLY A 273 -16.95 -1.24 11.77
N CYS A 274 -16.05 -1.19 10.81
CA CYS A 274 -16.12 -0.32 9.63
C CYS A 274 -15.61 -0.96 8.33
N GLU A 275 -15.39 -2.28 8.32
CA GLU A 275 -14.85 -3.08 7.23
C GLU A 275 -15.66 -2.85 5.95
N LEU A 276 -16.96 -3.13 6.02
CA LEU A 276 -17.90 -3.00 4.90
C LEU A 276 -18.02 -1.53 4.44
N LYS A 277 -18.07 -0.60 5.40
CA LYS A 277 -18.16 0.84 5.12
C LYS A 277 -16.91 1.37 4.41
N ALA A 278 -15.73 0.83 4.71
CA ALA A 278 -14.49 1.24 4.06
C ALA A 278 -14.48 0.83 2.58
N VAL A 279 -14.89 -0.39 2.25
CA VAL A 279 -15.02 -0.84 0.85
C VAL A 279 -16.07 -0.02 0.11
N GLN A 280 -17.25 0.15 0.71
CA GLN A 280 -18.33 0.96 0.15
C GLN A 280 -17.91 2.41 -0.08
N LEU A 281 -17.12 3.00 0.84
CA LEU A 281 -16.61 4.35 0.69
C LEU A 281 -15.75 4.48 -0.58
N PHE A 282 -14.78 3.58 -0.79
CA PHE A 282 -13.94 3.65 -1.99
C PHE A 282 -14.73 3.41 -3.28
N SER A 283 -15.75 2.55 -3.24
CA SER A 283 -16.67 2.41 -4.36
C SER A 283 -17.43 3.71 -4.66
N LEU A 284 -17.97 4.38 -3.63
CA LEU A 284 -18.66 5.66 -3.79
C LEU A 284 -17.73 6.77 -4.33
N LEU A 285 -16.48 6.82 -3.85
CA LEU A 285 -15.49 7.79 -4.32
C LEU A 285 -15.09 7.50 -5.78
N ALA A 286 -14.97 6.24 -6.19
CA ALA A 286 -14.70 5.86 -7.57
C ALA A 286 -15.82 6.33 -8.52
N TYR A 287 -17.10 6.13 -8.13
CA TYR A 287 -18.22 6.68 -8.89
C TYR A 287 -18.22 8.21 -8.98
N LEU A 288 -17.77 8.93 -7.95
CA LEU A 288 -17.62 10.39 -8.03
C LEU A 288 -16.50 10.79 -9.01
N ALA A 289 -15.42 10.01 -9.09
CA ALA A 289 -14.32 10.29 -10.01
C ALA A 289 -14.72 10.12 -11.48
N ASP A 290 -15.70 9.26 -11.77
CA ASP A 290 -16.29 9.10 -13.10
C ASP A 290 -17.38 10.15 -13.43
N ASP A 291 -17.88 10.91 -12.46
CA ASP A 291 -18.93 11.89 -12.74
C ASP A 291 -18.35 13.10 -13.50
N PRO A 292 -18.76 13.35 -14.76
CA PRO A 292 -18.16 14.40 -15.59
C PRO A 292 -18.43 15.82 -15.08
N ARG A 293 -19.29 15.98 -14.07
CA ARG A 293 -19.56 17.27 -13.42
C ARG A 293 -18.54 17.60 -12.34
N LEU A 294 -17.76 16.62 -11.89
CA LEU A 294 -16.63 16.81 -11.01
C LEU A 294 -15.38 17.01 -11.88
N PHE A 295 -14.91 18.26 -11.97
CA PHE A 295 -13.79 18.60 -12.86
C PHE A 295 -12.47 18.09 -12.26
N LEU A 296 -12.07 16.88 -12.64
CA LEU A 296 -10.78 16.28 -12.30
C LEU A 296 -9.83 16.39 -13.49
N GLU A 297 -8.54 16.61 -13.22
CA GLU A 297 -7.51 16.66 -14.26
C GLU A 297 -7.25 15.27 -14.87
N HIS A 298 -7.28 14.23 -14.05
CA HIS A 298 -6.99 12.83 -14.43
C HIS A 298 -8.05 11.85 -13.86
N PRO A 299 -9.33 11.94 -14.25
CA PRO A 299 -10.42 11.17 -13.62
C PRO A 299 -10.19 9.65 -13.64
N VAL A 300 -9.61 9.12 -14.72
CA VAL A 300 -9.30 7.69 -14.87
C VAL A 300 -8.28 7.22 -13.85
N ASP A 301 -7.19 7.96 -13.64
CA ASP A 301 -6.16 7.62 -12.67
C ASP A 301 -6.74 7.61 -11.25
N TYR A 302 -7.53 8.63 -10.90
CA TYR A 302 -8.22 8.69 -9.61
C TYR A 302 -9.15 7.49 -9.40
N ARG A 303 -9.95 7.13 -10.41
CA ARG A 303 -10.82 5.96 -10.36
C ARG A 303 -10.04 4.67 -10.11
N ILE A 304 -8.98 4.43 -10.89
CA ILE A 304 -8.16 3.21 -10.77
C ILE A 304 -7.55 3.14 -9.38
N GLU A 305 -6.91 4.21 -8.92
CA GLU A 305 -6.28 4.22 -7.60
C GLU A 305 -7.31 4.03 -6.47
N LEU A 306 -8.51 4.61 -6.58
CA LEU A 306 -9.59 4.40 -5.61
C LEU A 306 -10.09 2.95 -5.65
N ALA A 307 -10.24 2.38 -6.83
CA ALA A 307 -10.65 1.00 -7.01
C ALA A 307 -9.64 0.02 -6.42
N GLU A 308 -8.33 0.23 -6.63
CA GLU A 308 -7.28 -0.56 -6.01
C GLU A 308 -7.36 -0.54 -4.48
N ARG A 309 -7.66 0.62 -3.87
CA ARG A 309 -7.80 0.71 -2.41
C ARG A 309 -9.06 0.00 -1.93
N GLY A 310 -10.19 0.15 -2.64
CA GLY A 310 -11.42 -0.59 -2.35
C GLY A 310 -11.21 -2.10 -2.43
N TYR A 311 -10.55 -2.56 -3.50
CA TYR A 311 -10.21 -3.96 -3.71
C TYR A 311 -9.25 -4.49 -2.64
N ALA A 312 -8.18 -3.76 -2.30
CA ALA A 312 -7.22 -4.19 -1.28
C ALA A 312 -7.88 -4.38 0.11
N ILE A 313 -8.84 -3.53 0.46
CA ILE A 313 -9.62 -3.67 1.70
C ILE A 313 -10.56 -4.87 1.60
N TYR A 314 -11.30 -5.02 0.50
CA TYR A 314 -12.19 -6.16 0.26
C TYR A 314 -11.43 -7.50 0.30
N HIS A 315 -10.30 -7.60 -0.39
CA HIS A 315 -9.42 -8.76 -0.37
C HIS A 315 -8.93 -9.03 1.05
N CYS A 316 -8.53 -7.99 1.80
CA CYS A 316 -8.15 -8.17 3.20
C CYS A 316 -9.30 -8.74 4.03
N MET A 317 -10.54 -8.25 3.86
CA MET A 317 -11.73 -8.76 4.53
C MET A 317 -11.96 -10.23 4.23
N ARG A 318 -11.78 -10.67 2.97
CA ARG A 318 -11.99 -12.08 2.57
C ARG A 318 -11.11 -13.06 3.32
N LEU A 319 -9.94 -12.62 3.76
CA LEU A 319 -9.00 -13.47 4.49
C LEU A 319 -9.46 -13.76 5.93
N TYR A 320 -10.42 -13.03 6.49
CA TYR A 320 -10.88 -13.24 7.87
C TYR A 320 -12.40 -13.20 8.06
N ILE A 321 -13.17 -12.75 7.06
CA ILE A 321 -14.63 -12.76 7.03
C ILE A 321 -15.08 -13.73 5.95
N ASN A 322 -15.73 -14.83 6.35
CA ASN A 322 -16.28 -15.81 5.42
C ASN A 322 -17.64 -16.35 5.93
N PRO A 323 -18.75 -16.19 5.18
CA PRO A 323 -18.85 -15.46 3.91
C PRO A 323 -18.90 -13.94 4.12
N ILE A 324 -18.38 -13.18 3.16
CA ILE A 324 -18.66 -11.74 3.08
C ILE A 324 -20.09 -11.56 2.55
N PRO A 325 -20.91 -10.68 3.16
CA PRO A 325 -22.19 -10.29 2.59
C PRO A 325 -22.03 -9.79 1.15
N PRO A 326 -22.98 -10.07 0.23
CA PRO A 326 -22.91 -9.49 -1.11
C PRO A 326 -22.96 -7.95 -1.04
N ILE A 327 -22.09 -7.28 -1.80
CA ILE A 327 -21.98 -5.81 -1.83
C ILE A 327 -22.00 -5.38 -3.29
N LEU A 328 -22.82 -4.38 -3.62
CA LEU A 328 -22.72 -3.66 -4.89
C LEU A 328 -21.44 -2.85 -4.89
N LEU A 329 -20.57 -2.98 -5.89
CA LEU A 329 -19.34 -2.22 -6.00
C LEU A 329 -19.22 -1.53 -7.36
N HIS A 330 -18.26 -0.63 -7.45
CA HIS A 330 -17.81 -0.03 -8.69
C HIS A 330 -17.23 -1.12 -9.60
N PRO A 331 -17.55 -1.18 -10.91
CA PRO A 331 -17.07 -2.24 -11.81
C PRO A 331 -15.56 -2.44 -11.76
N THR A 332 -14.78 -1.36 -11.81
CA THR A 332 -13.31 -1.43 -11.70
C THR A 332 -12.80 -2.13 -10.43
N ILE A 333 -13.54 -2.10 -9.31
CA ILE A 333 -13.17 -2.86 -8.10
C ILE A 333 -13.41 -4.36 -8.33
N CYS A 334 -14.49 -4.71 -9.02
CA CYS A 334 -14.82 -6.08 -9.36
C CYS A 334 -13.84 -6.65 -10.39
N ASP A 335 -13.47 -5.87 -11.41
CA ASP A 335 -12.55 -6.26 -12.48
C ASP A 335 -11.18 -6.62 -11.89
N LEU A 336 -10.65 -5.80 -10.97
CA LEU A 336 -9.40 -6.09 -10.25
C LEU A 336 -9.44 -7.41 -9.46
N GLY A 337 -10.62 -7.85 -9.04
CA GLY A 337 -10.80 -9.12 -8.35
C GLY A 337 -10.88 -10.34 -9.27
N ALA A 338 -11.22 -10.14 -10.55
CA ALA A 338 -11.28 -11.21 -11.53
C ALA A 338 -9.87 -11.68 -11.92
N ASP A 339 -8.90 -10.76 -12.01
CA ASP A 339 -7.51 -11.06 -12.36
C ASP A 339 -6.74 -11.84 -11.29
N ASP A 340 -7.10 -11.65 -10.00
CA ASP A 340 -6.51 -12.40 -8.88
C ASP A 340 -7.07 -13.83 -8.77
N CYS A 341 -8.09 -14.17 -9.55
CA CYS A 341 -8.50 -15.55 -9.74
C CYS A 341 -7.61 -16.17 -10.82
N PRO A 342 -6.91 -17.28 -10.55
CA PRO A 342 -6.27 -18.04 -11.61
C PRO A 342 -7.37 -18.64 -12.49
N SER A 343 -7.91 -17.84 -13.40
CA SER A 343 -8.77 -18.32 -14.46
C SER A 343 -7.86 -19.14 -15.39
N ASN A 344 -8.17 -20.42 -15.53
CA ASN A 344 -7.67 -21.23 -16.61
C ASN A 344 -8.14 -20.56 -17.91
N THR A 345 -7.29 -19.72 -18.52
CA THR A 345 -7.49 -19.30 -19.89
C THR A 345 -7.18 -20.49 -20.78
N THR A 346 -8.12 -21.43 -20.90
CA THR A 346 -8.19 -22.26 -22.10
C THR A 346 -8.56 -21.32 -23.23
N HIS A 347 -7.54 -20.81 -23.93
CA HIS A 347 -7.73 -20.17 -25.21
C HIS A 347 -8.43 -21.17 -26.13
N ASN A 348 -9.73 -20.95 -26.35
CA ASN A 348 -10.47 -21.65 -27.39
C ASN A 348 -10.06 -20.99 -28.73
N VAL A 349 -8.94 -21.43 -29.29
CA VAL A 349 -8.49 -21.03 -30.63
C VAL A 349 -9.25 -21.89 -31.62
N LYS A 350 -10.44 -21.43 -32.00
CA LYS A 350 -10.99 -21.70 -33.34
C LYS A 350 -11.46 -20.35 -33.87
N ASP A 351 -10.98 -20.05 -35.07
CA ASP A 351 -11.15 -18.82 -35.85
C ASP A 351 -10.16 -17.69 -35.53
N GLU A 352 -8.94 -17.81 -36.07
CA GLU A 352 -8.32 -16.78 -36.94
C GLU A 352 -6.98 -17.29 -37.49
N ILE A 353 -6.99 -17.77 -38.74
CA ILE A 353 -5.81 -17.84 -39.60
C ILE A 353 -5.97 -16.71 -40.62
N LYS A 354 -5.09 -15.70 -40.56
CA LYS A 354 -4.39 -15.14 -41.73
C LYS A 354 -3.18 -14.29 -41.32
N ASP A 355 -2.05 -14.70 -41.90
CA ASP A 355 -0.87 -13.95 -42.31
C ASP A 355 0.05 -13.33 -41.24
N GLY A 356 1.28 -13.85 -41.16
CA GLY A 356 2.43 -13.13 -40.60
C GLY A 356 3.51 -14.00 -39.95
N SER A 357 4.23 -14.82 -40.72
CA SER A 357 5.45 -15.50 -40.28
C SER A 357 6.67 -14.57 -40.38
N GLY A 358 7.36 -14.37 -39.25
CA GLY A 358 8.70 -13.78 -39.18
C GLY A 358 9.54 -14.47 -38.12
N SER A 359 10.29 -15.50 -38.52
CA SER A 359 11.51 -16.01 -37.85
C SER A 359 12.68 -15.07 -38.16
N GLY A 360 13.65 -14.75 -37.31
CA GLY A 360 14.20 -15.44 -36.14
C GLY A 360 15.65 -15.85 -36.43
N SER A 361 16.63 -15.26 -35.73
CA SER A 361 18.02 -15.73 -35.45
C SER A 361 18.90 -14.49 -35.22
N GLY A 362 19.60 -14.33 -34.08
CA GLY A 362 20.92 -14.95 -33.80
C GLY A 362 22.02 -14.03 -34.35
N ASP A 363 23.17 -13.73 -33.76
CA ASP A 363 23.89 -14.17 -32.57
C ASP A 363 25.12 -13.20 -32.44
N GLU A 364 25.94 -13.40 -31.40
CA GLU A 364 27.38 -13.06 -31.33
C GLU A 364 27.87 -11.63 -30.97
N SER A 365 28.19 -11.48 -29.68
CA SER A 365 29.50 -11.14 -29.09
C SER A 365 30.39 -10.03 -29.69
N GLN A 366 30.80 -9.08 -28.84
CA GLN A 366 32.22 -8.72 -28.67
C GLN A 366 32.51 -7.96 -27.37
N GLN A 367 33.55 -8.43 -26.68
CA GLN A 367 34.26 -7.75 -25.58
C GLN A 367 34.95 -6.49 -26.09
N VAL A 368 34.89 -5.37 -25.35
CA VAL A 368 35.99 -4.38 -25.28
C VAL A 368 36.02 -3.77 -23.87
N ASP A 369 37.24 -3.45 -23.48
CA ASP A 369 37.81 -3.25 -22.15
C ASP A 369 37.27 -2.08 -21.32
N SER A 370 37.46 -2.28 -20.02
CA SER A 370 37.51 -1.31 -18.95
C SER A 370 38.62 -0.28 -19.17
N ASP A 371 38.29 1.01 -19.13
CA ASP A 371 39.24 2.06 -18.76
C ASP A 371 38.61 3.03 -17.77
N GLU A 372 39.46 3.42 -16.82
CA GLU A 372 39.23 4.23 -15.64
C GLU A 372 38.80 5.65 -16.01
N ILE A 373 37.73 6.16 -15.38
CA ILE A 373 37.42 7.60 -15.37
C ILE A 373 37.77 8.12 -13.98
N GLU A 374 38.90 8.81 -13.93
CA GLU A 374 39.26 9.72 -12.85
C GLU A 374 38.43 11.00 -12.95
N ASP A 375 38.02 11.48 -11.78
CA ASP A 375 37.36 12.76 -11.55
C ASP A 375 38.30 13.93 -11.92
N GLU A 376 37.94 14.75 -12.91
CA GLU A 376 38.42 16.14 -12.99
C GLU A 376 37.31 17.08 -13.51
N ASP A 377 36.89 17.96 -12.60
CA ASP A 377 36.74 19.41 -12.73
C ASP A 377 36.10 20.07 -13.97
N GLU A 378 35.10 20.89 -13.63
CA GLU A 378 34.89 22.27 -14.09
C GLU A 378 35.20 22.59 -15.57
N ASN A 379 34.16 22.81 -16.38
CA ASN A 379 34.16 24.02 -17.20
C ASN A 379 32.76 24.50 -17.60
N GLU A 380 32.55 25.79 -17.37
CA GLU A 380 31.47 26.59 -17.93
C GLU A 380 31.73 26.80 -19.43
N GLY A 381 30.67 26.81 -20.23
CA GLY A 381 30.75 27.07 -21.67
C GLY A 381 29.38 27.28 -22.26
N ASP A 382 28.94 28.54 -22.28
CA ASP A 382 27.92 29.03 -23.19
C ASP A 382 28.32 28.72 -24.63
N GLU A 383 27.39 28.29 -25.49
CA GLU A 383 27.44 28.62 -26.91
C GLU A 383 26.06 28.45 -27.57
N GLU A 384 25.64 29.54 -28.21
CA GLU A 384 24.51 29.66 -29.13
C GLU A 384 24.85 29.05 -30.51
N GLY A 385 23.83 28.72 -31.30
CA GLY A 385 23.95 28.39 -32.74
C GLY A 385 22.91 27.34 -33.12
N ASP A 386 21.74 27.72 -33.65
CA ASP A 386 21.43 28.17 -35.02
C ASP A 386 21.73 27.13 -36.12
N ASP A 387 20.69 26.96 -36.94
CA ASP A 387 20.65 26.55 -38.34
C ASP A 387 21.03 25.11 -38.74
N ASP A 388 20.11 24.44 -39.44
CA ASP A 388 20.10 24.40 -40.91
C ASP A 388 19.68 23.03 -41.46
N ASP A 389 18.58 23.09 -42.22
CA ASP A 389 18.33 22.50 -43.54
C ASP A 389 18.80 21.10 -43.95
N GLY A 390 17.88 20.47 -44.68
CA GLY A 390 18.20 19.67 -45.87
C GLY A 390 17.79 18.21 -45.72
N GLN A 391 16.74 17.73 -46.40
CA GLN A 391 16.75 17.38 -47.83
C GLN A 391 17.81 16.30 -48.12
N ASP A 392 17.59 15.25 -48.86
CA ASP A 392 16.53 14.78 -49.76
C ASP A 392 17.07 13.41 -50.24
N GLU A 393 16.20 12.55 -50.77
CA GLU A 393 16.47 11.75 -51.99
C GLU A 393 17.64 10.71 -51.92
N ASP A 394 17.66 9.57 -52.59
CA ASP A 394 16.82 8.94 -53.58
C ASP A 394 17.38 7.52 -53.80
N GLU A 395 16.56 6.69 -54.44
CA GLU A 395 16.94 5.72 -55.47
C GLU A 395 18.12 4.75 -55.19
N ASN A 396 17.86 3.44 -55.25
CA ASN A 396 18.09 2.75 -56.52
C ASN A 396 17.69 1.26 -56.53
N GLU A 397 17.23 0.91 -57.71
CA GLU A 397 16.97 -0.38 -58.33
C GLU A 397 18.09 -1.42 -58.12
N ALA A 398 17.72 -2.70 -58.06
CA ALA A 398 18.32 -3.72 -58.93
C ALA A 398 17.59 -5.07 -58.84
N GLU A 399 17.44 -5.64 -60.01
CA GLU A 399 16.80 -6.89 -60.40
C GLU A 399 17.46 -8.15 -59.81
N SER A 400 16.71 -9.25 -59.68
CA SER A 400 17.06 -10.52 -60.35
C SER A 400 15.99 -11.59 -60.19
N GLU A 401 15.70 -12.22 -61.33
CA GLU A 401 14.85 -13.39 -61.60
C GLU A 401 15.50 -14.68 -61.08
N TYR A 402 14.72 -15.72 -60.73
CA TYR A 402 14.94 -17.18 -60.94
C TYR A 402 13.62 -17.92 -60.55
N GLU A 403 12.86 -18.48 -61.52
CA GLU A 403 12.75 -19.93 -61.88
C GLU A 403 12.33 -20.81 -60.68
N ASP A 404 11.08 -21.25 -60.53
CA ASP A 404 10.27 -22.26 -61.28
C ASP A 404 10.74 -23.72 -61.07
N GLU A 405 9.76 -24.66 -61.12
CA GLU A 405 9.75 -26.11 -60.82
C GLU A 405 8.96 -26.43 -59.51
N SER A 406 7.68 -26.84 -59.52
CA SER A 406 7.05 -28.12 -59.97
C SER A 406 7.64 -29.33 -59.22
N GLU A 407 6.93 -30.34 -58.72
CA GLU A 407 5.56 -30.87 -58.88
C GLU A 407 5.44 -32.01 -57.83
N ASP A 408 4.21 -32.40 -57.53
CA ASP A 408 3.71 -33.74 -57.10
C ASP A 408 4.44 -34.58 -56.03
N ASP A 409 3.70 -34.95 -54.98
CA ASP A 409 3.37 -36.37 -54.75
C ASP A 409 2.23 -36.49 -53.70
N ASP A 410 1.09 -36.98 -54.20
CA ASP A 410 -0.04 -37.54 -53.46
C ASP A 410 0.31 -38.97 -52.97
N ASP A 411 -0.51 -39.47 -52.05
CA ASP A 411 -0.62 -40.85 -51.54
C ASP A 411 0.16 -41.17 -50.26
N GLU A 412 -0.48 -40.99 -49.09
CA GLU A 412 -0.29 -41.86 -47.90
C GLU A 412 -1.41 -41.62 -46.84
N GLU A 413 -2.68 -41.59 -47.25
CA GLU A 413 -3.82 -41.73 -46.33
C GLU A 413 -4.11 -43.23 -46.12
N GLU A 414 -3.68 -43.84 -45.00
CA GLU A 414 -4.32 -45.02 -44.35
C GLU A 414 -3.49 -45.64 -43.17
N GLU A 415 -2.54 -44.92 -42.54
CA GLU A 415 -1.87 -45.38 -41.29
C GLU A 415 -1.96 -44.38 -40.10
N GLU A 416 -2.76 -43.30 -40.17
CA GLU A 416 -2.78 -42.22 -39.15
C GLU A 416 -3.68 -42.48 -37.92
N GLU A 417 -4.60 -43.46 -37.92
CA GLU A 417 -5.57 -43.63 -36.81
C GLU A 417 -5.00 -44.35 -35.55
N GLU A 418 -3.84 -45.03 -35.62
CA GLU A 418 -3.20 -45.66 -34.44
C GLU A 418 -2.04 -44.83 -33.84
N GLU A 419 -1.53 -43.81 -34.54
CA GLU A 419 -0.55 -42.85 -33.97
C GLU A 419 -1.23 -41.70 -33.23
N GLU A 420 -2.45 -41.29 -33.62
CA GLU A 420 -3.23 -40.25 -32.92
C GLU A 420 -3.57 -40.64 -31.46
N GLU A 421 -3.82 -41.92 -31.16
CA GLU A 421 -4.12 -42.37 -29.77
C GLU A 421 -2.88 -42.32 -28.86
N TYR A 422 -1.66 -42.43 -29.42
CA TYR A 422 -0.42 -42.27 -28.66
C TYR A 422 -0.01 -40.80 -28.48
N GLU A 423 -0.31 -39.92 -29.43
CA GLU A 423 -0.03 -38.48 -29.34
C GLU A 423 -0.96 -37.75 -28.34
N GLU A 424 -2.21 -38.17 -28.21
CA GLU A 424 -3.14 -37.60 -27.21
C GLU A 424 -2.66 -37.83 -25.76
N ASP A 425 -2.04 -38.98 -25.48
CA ASP A 425 -1.51 -39.33 -24.15
C ASP A 425 -0.23 -38.55 -23.80
N GLU A 426 0.67 -38.31 -24.76
CA GLU A 426 1.84 -37.46 -24.55
C GLU A 426 1.46 -35.97 -24.40
N HIS A 427 0.48 -35.49 -25.18
CA HIS A 427 -0.01 -34.12 -25.07
C HIS A 427 -0.71 -33.87 -23.73
N SER A 428 -1.55 -34.81 -23.27
CA SER A 428 -2.22 -34.77 -21.97
C SER A 428 -1.22 -34.72 -20.80
N LYS A 429 -0.13 -35.51 -20.89
CA LYS A 429 0.94 -35.50 -19.90
C LYS A 429 1.70 -34.17 -19.88
N SER A 430 2.02 -33.61 -21.05
CA SER A 430 2.74 -32.32 -21.18
C SER A 430 1.96 -31.14 -20.57
N ILE A 431 0.63 -31.10 -20.78
CA ILE A 431 -0.25 -30.07 -20.20
C ILE A 431 -0.29 -30.20 -18.67
N SER A 432 -0.28 -31.43 -18.15
CA SER A 432 -0.29 -31.68 -16.71
C SER A 432 0.99 -31.20 -16.02
N ASP A 433 2.15 -31.40 -16.66
CA ASP A 433 3.45 -30.98 -16.14
C ASP A 433 3.60 -29.46 -16.17
N ALA A 434 3.14 -28.79 -17.23
CA ALA A 434 3.13 -27.32 -17.31
C ALA A 434 2.24 -26.69 -16.23
N LYS A 435 1.04 -27.24 -15.99
CA LYS A 435 0.15 -26.78 -14.91
C LYS A 435 0.77 -26.96 -13.54
N LEU A 436 1.40 -28.12 -13.29
CA LEU A 436 2.07 -28.40 -12.02
C LEU A 436 3.27 -27.47 -11.80
N PHE A 437 4.05 -27.19 -12.84
CA PHE A 437 5.16 -26.25 -12.80
C PHE A 437 4.70 -24.82 -12.48
N ASN A 438 3.66 -24.33 -13.17
CA ASN A 438 3.11 -23.00 -12.92
C ASN A 438 2.56 -22.87 -11.49
N TYR A 439 1.90 -23.92 -10.98
CA TYR A 439 1.43 -23.95 -9.60
C TYR A 439 2.60 -23.93 -8.60
N PHE A 440 3.65 -24.72 -8.86
CA PHE A 440 4.86 -24.72 -8.03
C PHE A 440 5.52 -23.35 -8.01
N ASP A 441 5.74 -22.73 -9.19
CA ASP A 441 6.40 -21.43 -9.31
C ASP A 441 5.63 -20.34 -8.55
N SER A 442 4.30 -20.29 -8.72
CA SER A 442 3.43 -19.36 -7.99
C SER A 442 3.56 -19.53 -6.47
N LEU A 443 3.47 -20.77 -5.97
CA LEU A 443 3.57 -21.06 -4.54
C LEU A 443 4.99 -20.79 -4.00
N ALA A 444 6.00 -21.06 -4.80
CA ALA A 444 7.39 -20.81 -4.47
C ALA A 444 7.67 -19.29 -4.37
N ARG A 445 7.16 -18.48 -5.31
CA ARG A 445 7.23 -17.00 -5.25
C ARG A 445 6.59 -16.47 -3.98
N ALA A 446 5.38 -16.92 -3.65
CA ALA A 446 4.69 -16.54 -2.43
C ALA A 446 5.51 -16.92 -1.17
N THR A 447 6.14 -18.10 -1.18
CA THR A 447 6.97 -18.59 -0.08
C THR A 447 8.27 -17.81 0.08
N VAL A 448 8.94 -17.43 -1.01
CA VAL A 448 10.13 -16.55 -0.99
C VAL A 448 9.79 -15.22 -0.33
N GLU A 449 8.70 -14.59 -0.77
CA GLU A 449 8.22 -13.32 -0.20
C GLU A 449 7.83 -13.47 1.27
N TYR A 450 7.21 -14.59 1.65
CA TYR A 450 6.93 -14.88 3.05
C TYR A 450 8.21 -14.94 3.89
N ILE A 451 9.20 -15.75 3.50
CA ILE A 451 10.44 -15.92 4.27
C ILE A 451 11.17 -14.58 4.41
N ARG A 452 11.27 -13.81 3.31
CA ARG A 452 11.88 -12.49 3.31
C ARG A 452 11.15 -11.55 4.27
N ARG A 453 9.82 -11.48 4.17
CA ARG A 453 8.98 -10.65 5.04
C ARG A 453 9.11 -11.09 6.49
N ALA A 454 9.04 -12.38 6.80
CA ALA A 454 9.18 -12.87 8.17
C ALA A 454 10.55 -12.51 8.78
N ARG A 455 11.62 -12.52 7.96
CA ARG A 455 12.95 -12.09 8.39
C ARG A 455 13.03 -10.58 8.65
N SER A 456 12.35 -9.75 7.86
CA SER A 456 12.33 -8.29 8.06
C SER A 456 11.27 -7.83 9.07
N THR A 457 10.24 -8.64 9.32
CA THR A 457 9.19 -8.31 10.28
C THR A 457 9.77 -8.19 11.68
N LEU A 458 9.21 -7.28 12.45
CA LEU A 458 9.62 -7.03 13.83
C LEU A 458 8.58 -7.57 14.82
N TYR A 459 7.80 -8.59 14.41
CA TYR A 459 6.69 -9.17 15.19
C TYR A 459 7.03 -10.56 15.74
N CYS A 460 6.33 -10.94 16.81
CA CYS A 460 6.43 -12.28 17.38
C CYS A 460 5.73 -13.30 16.47
N SER A 461 6.38 -14.42 16.17
CA SER A 461 5.86 -15.52 15.34
C SER A 461 4.96 -16.49 16.09
N THR A 462 4.74 -16.29 17.38
CA THR A 462 3.77 -17.06 18.16
C THR A 462 2.36 -16.63 17.82
N GLN A 463 1.48 -17.60 17.55
CA GLN A 463 0.07 -17.33 17.31
C GLN A 463 -0.50 -16.46 18.44
N ASP A 464 -1.33 -15.49 18.06
CA ASP A 464 -2.02 -14.56 18.95
C ASP A 464 -1.15 -13.59 19.76
N CYS A 465 0.18 -13.62 19.66
CA CYS A 465 1.04 -12.66 20.34
C CYS A 465 1.02 -11.28 19.62
N PRO A 466 0.59 -10.18 20.27
CA PRO A 466 0.51 -8.87 19.63
C PRO A 466 1.85 -8.11 19.63
N ASN A 467 2.90 -8.66 20.25
CA ASN A 467 4.13 -7.91 20.50
C ASN A 467 4.97 -7.73 19.23
N SER A 468 5.50 -6.51 19.06
CA SER A 468 6.60 -6.17 18.16
C SER A 468 7.86 -5.78 18.95
N ILE A 469 9.03 -5.75 18.30
CA ILE A 469 10.30 -5.33 18.91
C ILE A 469 10.13 -3.95 19.55
N GLN A 470 9.45 -3.06 18.83
CA GLN A 470 9.22 -1.71 19.30
C GLN A 470 8.20 -1.68 20.47
N SER A 471 7.15 -2.53 20.47
CA SER A 471 6.17 -2.56 21.56
C SER A 471 6.71 -3.19 22.84
N ALA A 472 7.61 -4.17 22.70
CA ALA A 472 8.24 -4.83 23.85
C ALA A 472 9.44 -4.05 24.41
N GLY A 473 9.91 -3.02 23.70
CA GLY A 473 11.10 -2.24 24.06
C GLY A 473 12.38 -3.06 24.15
N ARG A 474 12.46 -4.20 23.46
CA ARG A 474 13.62 -5.11 23.49
C ARG A 474 13.78 -5.89 22.21
N GLU A 475 15.00 -6.31 21.92
CA GLU A 475 15.28 -7.19 20.80
C GLU A 475 14.59 -8.56 20.97
N PHE A 476 14.03 -9.05 19.87
CA PHE A 476 13.40 -10.36 19.81
C PHE A 476 14.44 -11.44 19.53
N ARG A 477 14.23 -12.63 20.08
CA ARG A 477 15.10 -13.78 19.84
C ARG A 477 14.68 -14.45 18.54
N ARG A 478 15.60 -14.57 17.58
CA ARG A 478 15.38 -15.40 16.39
C ARG A 478 15.54 -16.88 16.74
N CYS A 479 14.77 -17.73 16.07
CA CYS A 479 14.99 -19.16 16.13
C CYS A 479 16.40 -19.47 15.59
N THR A 480 17.23 -20.14 16.39
CA THR A 480 18.63 -20.43 16.01
C THR A 480 18.76 -21.43 14.86
N GLY A 481 17.72 -22.26 14.62
CA GLY A 481 17.65 -23.19 13.49
C GLY A 481 17.38 -22.47 12.17
N CYS A 482 16.12 -22.11 11.91
CA CYS A 482 15.73 -21.49 10.65
C CYS A 482 16.16 -20.02 10.50
N ASN A 483 16.36 -19.29 11.60
CA ASN A 483 16.61 -17.84 11.61
C ASN A 483 15.54 -17.01 10.88
N VAL A 484 14.30 -17.53 10.81
CA VAL A 484 13.12 -16.86 10.22
C VAL A 484 12.21 -16.38 11.34
N ALA A 485 11.70 -17.29 12.16
CA ALA A 485 10.79 -16.96 13.25
C ALA A 485 11.46 -16.11 14.35
N LEU A 486 10.69 -15.18 14.91
CA LEU A 486 11.08 -14.22 15.93
C LEU A 486 10.18 -14.37 17.16
N TYR A 487 10.76 -14.31 18.36
CA TYR A 487 10.00 -14.47 19.59
C TYR A 487 10.29 -13.36 20.58
N CYS A 488 9.23 -12.75 21.10
CA CYS A 488 9.34 -11.71 22.12
C CYS A 488 9.79 -12.26 23.48
N SER A 489 9.62 -13.56 23.74
CA SER A 489 9.97 -14.22 24.99
C SER A 489 10.22 -15.73 24.82
N LYS A 490 10.85 -16.38 25.80
CA LYS A 490 11.03 -17.84 25.84
C LYS A 490 9.69 -18.58 25.93
N LYS A 491 8.70 -17.99 26.61
CA LYS A 491 7.34 -18.53 26.71
C LYS A 491 6.69 -18.63 25.32
N CYS A 492 6.67 -17.51 24.59
CA CYS A 492 6.15 -17.45 23.22
C CYS A 492 6.87 -18.43 22.28
N GLN A 493 8.20 -18.54 22.38
CA GLN A 493 8.95 -19.56 21.63
C GLN A 493 8.48 -20.97 21.96
N SER A 494 8.32 -21.31 23.24
CA SER A 494 7.87 -22.64 23.69
C SER A 494 6.43 -22.95 23.24
N GLU A 495 5.55 -21.96 23.25
CA GLU A 495 4.17 -22.08 22.77
C GLU A 495 4.15 -22.37 21.27
N ALA A 496 4.84 -21.55 20.47
CA ALA A 496 4.95 -21.76 19.02
C ALA A 496 5.64 -23.09 18.67
N TRP A 497 6.63 -23.51 19.47
CA TRP A 497 7.36 -24.76 19.27
C TRP A 497 6.47 -26.00 19.38
N ASN A 498 5.48 -25.94 20.27
CA ASN A 498 4.56 -27.04 20.58
C ASN A 498 3.12 -26.75 20.14
N ALA A 499 2.91 -25.79 19.22
CA ALA A 499 1.58 -25.48 18.71
C ALA A 499 0.94 -26.72 18.08
N GLU A 500 -0.36 -26.92 18.33
CA GLU A 500 -1.07 -28.14 17.93
C GLU A 500 -1.16 -28.28 16.41
N GLN A 501 -1.56 -27.21 15.71
CA GLN A 501 -1.80 -27.25 14.27
C GLN A 501 -0.51 -27.19 13.44
N TYR A 502 0.38 -26.25 13.78
CA TYR A 502 1.66 -26.04 13.07
C TYR A 502 2.81 -25.85 14.06
N PRO A 503 3.31 -26.94 14.69
CA PRO A 503 4.41 -26.84 15.64
C PRO A 503 5.66 -26.31 14.93
N HIS A 504 6.19 -25.18 15.40
CA HIS A 504 7.37 -24.56 14.78
C HIS A 504 8.56 -25.53 14.71
N LYS A 505 8.63 -26.55 15.55
CA LYS A 505 9.65 -27.61 15.46
C LYS A 505 9.70 -28.29 14.08
N ALA A 506 8.54 -28.59 13.49
CA ALA A 506 8.45 -29.21 12.17
C ALA A 506 8.79 -28.19 11.07
N ILE A 507 8.12 -27.03 11.13
CA ILE A 507 8.34 -25.90 10.21
C ILE A 507 9.80 -25.46 10.17
N CYS A 508 10.48 -25.40 11.33
CA CYS A 508 11.86 -24.98 11.44
C CYS A 508 12.79 -25.87 10.60
N LYS A 509 12.51 -27.18 10.51
CA LYS A 509 13.30 -28.10 9.68
C LYS A 509 13.10 -27.82 8.19
N VAL A 510 11.85 -27.60 7.78
CA VAL A 510 11.51 -27.26 6.39
C VAL A 510 12.17 -25.96 5.97
N LEU A 511 11.98 -24.88 6.75
CA LEU A 511 12.63 -23.60 6.49
C LEU A 511 14.16 -23.70 6.47
N GLN A 512 14.75 -24.49 7.37
CA GLN A 512 16.19 -24.69 7.40
C GLN A 512 16.70 -25.40 6.13
N ARG A 513 15.98 -26.41 5.64
CA ARG A 513 16.28 -27.07 4.36
C ARG A 513 16.18 -26.07 3.21
N MET A 514 15.03 -25.40 3.07
CA MET A 514 14.79 -24.43 1.99
C MET A 514 15.84 -23.32 1.94
N ILE A 515 16.23 -22.76 3.09
CA ILE A 515 17.26 -21.71 3.17
C ILE A 515 18.64 -22.24 2.78
N THR A 516 18.96 -23.48 3.17
CA THR A 516 20.21 -24.15 2.81
C THR A 516 20.27 -24.37 1.29
N VAL A 517 19.19 -24.89 0.71
CA VAL A 517 19.09 -25.19 -0.74
C VAL A 517 19.20 -23.94 -1.60
N ALA A 518 18.58 -22.83 -1.18
CA ALA A 518 18.72 -21.54 -1.87
C ALA A 518 20.18 -21.03 -1.95
N GLY A 519 21.07 -21.54 -1.11
CA GLY A 519 22.52 -21.33 -1.22
C GLY A 519 23.10 -20.19 -0.39
N SER A 520 22.31 -19.46 0.40
CA SER A 520 22.78 -18.63 1.52
C SER A 520 21.62 -17.90 2.21
N LYS A 521 21.80 -17.61 3.51
CA LYS A 521 20.94 -16.67 4.26
C LYS A 521 20.96 -15.24 3.70
N ILE A 522 21.95 -14.89 2.88
CA ILE A 522 22.13 -13.55 2.28
C ILE A 522 21.04 -13.28 1.23
N LEU A 523 20.59 -14.29 0.48
CA LEU A 523 19.55 -14.10 -0.54
C LEU A 523 18.22 -13.64 0.07
N PHE A 524 17.98 -13.96 1.34
CA PHE A 524 16.81 -13.52 2.09
C PHE A 524 17.12 -12.38 3.07
N ARG A 525 18.29 -11.72 2.98
CA ARG A 525 18.53 -10.48 3.73
C ARG A 525 17.87 -9.34 2.99
N HIS A 526 17.25 -8.46 3.77
CA HIS A 526 16.81 -7.16 3.28
C HIS A 526 18.08 -6.37 2.97
N LEU A 527 18.48 -6.29 1.70
CA LEU A 527 19.39 -5.23 1.25
C LEU A 527 18.69 -3.92 1.61
N GLU A 528 19.40 -2.98 2.20
CA GLU A 528 18.84 -1.76 2.82
C GLU A 528 18.17 -0.79 1.82
N CYS A 529 17.86 -1.27 0.62
CA CYS A 529 17.24 -0.55 -0.46
C CYS A 529 15.79 -0.19 -0.12
N GLU A 530 15.49 1.11 -0.23
CA GLU A 530 14.16 1.70 -0.11
C GLU A 530 13.26 1.36 -1.31
N HIS A 531 13.74 0.57 -2.29
CA HIS A 531 12.99 0.18 -3.46
C HIS A 531 12.06 -1.03 -3.24
N ARG A 532 10.96 -1.01 -3.98
CA ARG A 532 9.64 -1.53 -3.61
C ARG A 532 9.39 -3.02 -3.88
N GLY A 533 10.42 -3.84 -4.13
CA GLY A 533 10.27 -5.26 -4.46
C GLY A 533 11.53 -6.07 -4.21
N TYR A 534 11.38 -7.39 -4.01
CA TYR A 534 12.50 -8.31 -4.15
C TYR A 534 12.72 -8.55 -5.66
N PRO A 535 13.93 -8.32 -6.20
CA PRO A 535 14.18 -8.47 -7.64
C PRO A 535 13.71 -9.84 -8.14
N ASP A 536 13.00 -9.85 -9.27
CA ASP A 536 12.41 -11.08 -9.80
C ASP A 536 13.50 -12.07 -10.22
N GLU A 537 14.67 -11.59 -10.63
CA GLU A 537 15.85 -12.41 -10.93
C GLU A 537 16.31 -13.20 -9.71
N LEU A 538 16.27 -12.57 -8.52
CA LEU A 538 16.61 -13.24 -7.27
C LEU A 538 15.53 -14.24 -6.85
N LYS A 539 14.24 -13.94 -7.09
CA LYS A 539 13.15 -14.93 -6.90
C LYS A 539 13.38 -16.14 -7.76
N THR A 540 13.54 -15.93 -9.06
CA THR A 540 13.76 -16.99 -10.05
C THR A 540 15.00 -17.82 -9.69
N THR A 541 16.07 -17.19 -9.21
CA THR A 541 17.27 -17.90 -8.72
C THR A 541 17.00 -18.76 -7.48
N VAL A 542 16.19 -18.29 -6.52
CA VAL A 542 15.85 -19.09 -5.33
C VAL A 542 14.94 -20.26 -5.73
N ILE A 543 13.96 -20.01 -6.59
CA ILE A 543 12.98 -21.00 -7.03
C ILE A 543 13.65 -22.10 -7.85
N SER A 544 14.53 -21.76 -8.78
CA SER A 544 15.27 -22.74 -9.58
C SER A 544 16.13 -23.66 -8.71
N LYS A 545 16.76 -23.10 -7.66
CA LYS A 545 17.51 -23.91 -6.68
C LYS A 545 16.62 -24.80 -5.84
N TRP A 546 15.44 -24.32 -5.42
CA TRP A 546 14.46 -25.15 -4.70
C TRP A 546 14.00 -26.32 -5.55
N TRP A 547 13.66 -26.04 -6.82
CA TRP A 547 13.31 -27.07 -7.78
C TRP A 547 14.42 -28.11 -7.95
N ALA A 548 15.68 -27.67 -8.04
CA ALA A 548 16.83 -28.57 -8.19
C ALA A 548 17.29 -29.26 -6.89
N GLY A 549 16.81 -28.84 -5.71
CA GLY A 549 17.42 -29.17 -4.42
C GLY A 549 16.48 -29.81 -3.40
N ASP A 550 15.65 -30.75 -3.84
CA ASP A 550 14.73 -31.55 -3.01
C ASP A 550 13.73 -30.72 -2.17
N VAL A 551 13.42 -29.49 -2.57
CA VAL A 551 12.29 -28.76 -1.98
C VAL A 551 11.02 -29.18 -2.70
N THR A 552 10.15 -29.88 -1.97
CA THR A 552 8.94 -30.47 -2.55
C THR A 552 7.77 -29.49 -2.53
N MET A 553 6.72 -29.77 -3.32
CA MET A 553 5.45 -29.05 -3.25
C MET A 553 4.86 -29.09 -1.82
N ALA A 554 4.98 -30.22 -1.13
CA ALA A 554 4.50 -30.37 0.24
C ALA A 554 5.21 -29.42 1.22
N ASP A 555 6.50 -29.15 1.00
CA ASP A 555 7.24 -28.16 1.78
C ASP A 555 6.68 -26.76 1.58
N LEU A 556 6.43 -26.37 0.33
CA LEU A 556 5.87 -25.06 -0.02
C LEU A 556 4.48 -24.88 0.59
N VAL A 557 3.59 -25.88 0.43
CA VAL A 557 2.25 -25.88 1.03
C VAL A 557 2.34 -25.79 2.56
N GLN A 558 3.26 -26.51 3.19
CA GLN A 558 3.43 -26.45 4.65
C GLN A 558 3.88 -25.06 5.13
N ILE A 559 4.76 -24.38 4.40
CA ILE A 559 5.18 -23.01 4.73
C ILE A 559 4.08 -22.01 4.45
N GLU A 560 3.35 -22.13 3.34
CA GLU A 560 2.18 -21.30 3.05
C GLU A 560 1.16 -21.43 4.18
N SER A 561 0.80 -22.66 4.57
CA SER A 561 -0.18 -22.91 5.61
C SER A 561 0.26 -22.40 6.97
N TRP A 562 1.55 -22.57 7.32
CA TRP A 562 2.11 -21.96 8.53
C TRP A 562 2.16 -20.43 8.45
N SER A 563 2.43 -19.87 7.27
CA SER A 563 2.39 -18.43 7.06
C SER A 563 1.00 -17.87 7.31
N SER A 564 -0.02 -18.55 6.80
CA SER A 564 -1.42 -18.23 7.00
C SER A 564 -1.78 -18.39 8.47
N TYR A 565 -1.39 -19.48 9.13
CA TYR A 565 -1.61 -19.68 10.58
C TYR A 565 -0.94 -18.63 11.48
N THR A 566 0.26 -18.17 11.14
CA THR A 566 0.98 -17.16 11.94
C THR A 566 0.55 -15.73 11.62
N ARG A 567 -0.03 -15.49 10.43
CA ARG A 567 -0.52 -14.17 10.01
C ARG A 567 -1.99 -13.96 10.33
N LEU A 568 -2.78 -15.02 10.21
CA LEU A 568 -4.21 -15.01 10.45
C LEU A 568 -4.44 -15.24 11.94
N PRO A 569 -5.26 -14.40 12.57
CA PRO A 569 -5.74 -14.69 13.91
C PRO A 569 -6.59 -15.96 13.92
N SER A 570 -6.73 -16.59 15.09
CA SER A 570 -7.64 -17.74 15.25
C SER A 570 -9.05 -17.38 14.73
N PRO A 571 -9.74 -18.27 13.98
CA PRO A 571 -11.11 -18.04 13.51
C PRO A 571 -12.08 -17.61 14.62
N ASP A 572 -11.84 -18.05 15.86
CA ASP A 572 -12.67 -17.67 17.01
C ASP A 572 -12.55 -16.20 17.41
N MET A 573 -11.50 -15.49 17.00
CA MET A 573 -11.36 -14.05 17.26
C MET A 573 -12.32 -13.17 16.44
N PHE A 574 -12.83 -13.65 15.30
CA PHE A 574 -13.57 -12.82 14.33
C PHE A 574 -15.03 -13.19 14.18
N LYS A 575 -15.62 -13.85 15.18
CA LYS A 575 -17.08 -14.00 15.30
C LYS A 575 -17.81 -12.69 15.63
N ALA A 576 -17.17 -11.54 15.43
CA ALA A 576 -17.84 -10.26 15.57
C ALA A 576 -18.89 -10.15 14.45
N ASP A 577 -20.11 -9.81 14.81
CA ASP A 577 -21.17 -9.53 13.85
C ASP A 577 -20.69 -8.43 12.90
N ILE A 578 -20.63 -8.74 11.60
CA ILE A 578 -20.28 -7.75 10.58
C ILE A 578 -21.28 -6.61 10.71
N LEU A 579 -20.80 -5.41 11.05
CA LEU A 579 -21.68 -4.26 11.15
C LEU A 579 -22.22 -3.90 9.76
N PRO A 580 -23.50 -3.48 9.68
CA PRO A 580 -24.07 -3.09 8.40
C PRO A 580 -23.28 -1.93 7.78
N GLY A 581 -23.32 -1.87 6.45
CA GLY A 581 -22.72 -0.81 5.66
C GLY A 581 -23.39 0.56 5.88
N PHE A 582 -23.19 1.50 4.97
CA PHE A 582 -24.00 2.72 4.97
C PHE A 582 -25.44 2.39 4.56
N GLU A 583 -26.42 2.82 5.37
CA GLU A 583 -27.84 2.52 5.17
C GLU A 583 -28.38 3.04 3.81
N ASP A 584 -27.77 4.11 3.28
CA ASP A 584 -28.15 4.75 2.03
C ASP A 584 -27.25 4.39 0.84
N TYR A 585 -26.37 3.40 1.02
CA TYR A 585 -25.36 3.02 0.03
C TYR A 585 -25.98 2.62 -1.32
N ASP A 586 -26.86 1.63 -1.33
CA ASP A 586 -27.46 1.09 -2.56
C ASP A 586 -28.25 2.16 -3.33
N ALA A 587 -28.94 3.05 -2.61
CA ALA A 587 -29.69 4.15 -3.21
C ALA A 587 -28.76 5.16 -3.90
N LYS A 588 -27.59 5.45 -3.29
CA LYS A 588 -26.58 6.35 -3.86
C LYS A 588 -25.86 5.73 -5.05
N VAL A 589 -25.46 4.47 -4.95
CA VAL A 589 -24.85 3.74 -6.07
C VAL A 589 -25.80 3.70 -7.27
N ARG A 590 -27.10 3.41 -7.05
CA ARG A 590 -28.09 3.43 -8.12
C ARG A 590 -28.23 4.79 -8.80
N ASP A 591 -28.35 5.87 -8.02
CA ASP A 591 -28.44 7.23 -8.57
C ASP A 591 -27.15 7.67 -9.29
N LEU A 592 -25.99 7.16 -8.89
CA LEU A 592 -24.72 7.38 -9.58
C LEU A 592 -24.63 6.59 -10.90
N SER A 593 -24.88 5.28 -10.87
CA SER A 593 -24.83 4.42 -12.05
C SER A 593 -25.85 4.81 -13.13
N GLU A 594 -27.04 5.27 -12.75
CA GLU A 594 -28.06 5.73 -13.72
C GLU A 594 -27.67 7.03 -14.45
N ARG A 595 -26.71 7.79 -13.91
CA ARG A 595 -26.27 9.08 -14.46
C ARG A 595 -24.97 9.01 -15.22
N ASP A 596 -24.26 7.90 -15.10
CA ASP A 596 -22.96 7.73 -15.72
C ASP A 596 -23.10 7.66 -17.25
N PRO A 597 -22.49 8.58 -18.01
CA PRO A 597 -22.50 8.53 -19.47
C PRO A 597 -21.83 7.26 -20.02
N LEU A 598 -20.95 6.61 -19.25
CA LEU A 598 -20.29 5.36 -19.63
C LEU A 598 -21.18 4.13 -19.36
N ASN A 599 -22.35 4.31 -18.75
CA ASN A 599 -23.29 3.23 -18.43
C ASN A 599 -22.64 2.12 -17.57
N LEU A 600 -21.71 2.48 -16.68
CA LEU A 600 -21.09 1.59 -15.70
C LEU A 600 -22.14 1.20 -14.65
N LYS A 601 -22.89 0.14 -14.96
CA LYS A 601 -23.83 -0.45 -14.01
C LYS A 601 -23.06 -1.08 -12.86
N ALA A 602 -23.46 -0.74 -11.63
CA ALA A 602 -22.93 -1.38 -10.45
C ALA A 602 -23.01 -2.90 -10.53
N GLN A 603 -21.94 -3.56 -10.13
CA GLN A 603 -21.83 -5.00 -10.15
C GLN A 603 -21.80 -5.53 -8.72
N TYR A 604 -22.50 -6.62 -8.47
CA TYR A 604 -22.28 -7.36 -7.23
C TYR A 604 -20.97 -8.11 -7.36
N LEU A 605 -20.12 -7.98 -6.35
CA LEU A 605 -19.01 -8.90 -6.19
C LEU A 605 -19.56 -10.13 -5.46
N THR A 606 -20.13 -11.07 -6.22
CA THR A 606 -20.61 -12.35 -5.70
C THR A 606 -19.47 -13.37 -5.65
N LEU A 607 -19.44 -14.21 -4.61
CA LEU A 607 -18.46 -15.30 -4.45
C LEU A 607 -18.46 -16.28 -5.63
N GLU A 608 -19.58 -16.39 -6.34
CA GLU A 608 -19.80 -17.33 -7.45
C GLU A 608 -18.95 -17.03 -8.69
N ASN A 609 -18.39 -15.82 -8.82
CA ASN A 609 -17.59 -15.44 -9.99
C ASN A 609 -16.10 -15.82 -9.90
N LEU A 610 -15.63 -16.41 -8.79
CA LEU A 610 -14.18 -16.59 -8.51
C LEU A 610 -13.72 -18.04 -8.40
N ALA A 611 -14.55 -19.00 -8.80
CA ALA A 611 -14.23 -20.36 -9.19
C ALA A 611 -15.57 -21.04 -9.43
N SER A 612 -15.80 -21.63 -10.60
CA SER A 612 -16.92 -22.57 -10.74
C SER A 612 -16.77 -23.67 -9.66
N ASP A 613 -17.87 -24.21 -9.16
CA ASP A 613 -17.83 -25.38 -8.26
C ASP A 613 -16.95 -26.51 -8.84
N GLU A 614 -16.89 -26.59 -10.17
CA GLU A 614 -16.01 -27.44 -10.95
C GLU A 614 -14.52 -27.16 -10.70
N THR A 615 -14.07 -25.90 -10.78
CA THR A 615 -12.66 -25.52 -10.49
C THR A 615 -12.27 -25.88 -9.05
N LEU A 616 -13.18 -25.66 -8.09
CA LEU A 616 -12.95 -26.01 -6.68
C LEU A 616 -12.88 -27.53 -6.47
N ASN A 617 -13.68 -28.30 -7.22
CA ASN A 617 -13.67 -29.76 -7.18
C ASN A 617 -12.43 -30.34 -7.88
N ASP A 618 -11.96 -29.74 -8.97
CA ASP A 618 -10.73 -30.13 -9.66
C ASP A 618 -9.49 -29.91 -8.78
N MET A 619 -9.43 -28.78 -8.06
CA MET A 619 -8.35 -28.52 -7.11
C MET A 619 -8.36 -29.53 -5.96
N LYS A 620 -9.54 -29.90 -5.44
CA LYS A 620 -9.67 -30.96 -4.41
C LYS A 620 -9.23 -32.32 -4.95
N ALA A 621 -9.65 -32.68 -6.16
CA ALA A 621 -9.27 -33.93 -6.80
C ALA A 621 -7.76 -34.01 -7.08
N ALA A 622 -7.14 -32.91 -7.53
CA ALA A 622 -5.70 -32.80 -7.69
C ALA A 622 -4.95 -32.94 -6.35
N PHE A 623 -5.46 -32.33 -5.28
CA PHE A 623 -4.89 -32.43 -3.94
C PHE A 623 -4.98 -33.85 -3.36
N GLU A 624 -6.10 -34.56 -3.56
CA GLU A 624 -6.23 -35.97 -3.16
C GLU A 624 -5.33 -36.91 -3.97
N LYS A 625 -5.20 -36.68 -5.29
CA LYS A 625 -4.24 -37.40 -6.14
C LYS A 625 -2.80 -37.20 -5.66
N MET A 626 -2.40 -35.97 -5.33
CA MET A 626 -1.08 -35.67 -4.78
C MET A 626 -0.83 -36.32 -3.41
N HIS A 627 -1.84 -36.33 -2.52
CA HIS A 627 -1.72 -36.97 -1.21
C HIS A 627 -1.60 -38.49 -1.34
N THR A 628 -2.25 -39.08 -2.36
CA THR A 628 -2.16 -40.51 -2.67
C THR A 628 -0.78 -40.84 -3.25
N TRP A 629 -0.26 -40.00 -4.15
CA TRP A 629 1.08 -40.16 -4.71
C TRP A 629 2.18 -40.04 -3.64
N SER A 630 2.05 -39.07 -2.71
CA SER A 630 2.97 -38.93 -1.57
C SER A 630 3.02 -40.17 -0.67
N LYS A 631 1.90 -40.91 -0.51
CA LYS A 631 1.85 -42.17 0.25
C LYS A 631 2.50 -43.34 -0.48
N ILE A 632 2.40 -43.35 -1.81
CA ILE A 632 3.05 -44.34 -2.67
C ILE A 632 4.56 -44.15 -2.63
N VAL A 633 5.03 -42.90 -2.73
CA VAL A 633 6.45 -42.56 -2.70
C VAL A 633 7.07 -42.72 -1.30
N SER A 634 6.30 -42.51 -0.23
CA SER A 634 6.78 -42.72 1.15
C SER A 634 6.85 -44.20 1.59
N GLY A 635 6.41 -45.14 0.76
CA GLY A 635 6.43 -46.57 1.06
C GLY A 635 5.43 -47.01 2.14
N GLU A 636 4.40 -46.19 2.41
CA GLU A 636 3.33 -46.49 3.38
C GLU A 636 2.15 -47.27 2.76
N ALA A 637 2.29 -47.75 1.52
CA ALA A 637 1.30 -48.64 0.91
C ALA A 637 1.50 -50.07 1.45
N ASP A 638 0.67 -50.45 2.43
CA ASP A 638 0.56 -51.82 2.92
C ASP A 638 0.14 -52.78 1.79
N ASP A 639 0.95 -53.82 1.58
CA ASP A 639 0.68 -55.06 0.81
C ASP A 639 0.06 -54.90 -0.60
N CYS A 640 0.92 -54.64 -1.59
CA CYS A 640 0.69 -55.10 -2.96
C CYS A 640 1.59 -56.31 -3.26
N THR A 641 1.01 -57.51 -3.19
CA THR A 641 1.64 -58.78 -3.57
C THR A 641 1.98 -58.80 -5.06
N CYS A 642 3.27 -58.78 -5.40
CA CYS A 642 3.76 -59.11 -6.75
C CYS A 642 4.23 -60.58 -6.82
N PRO A 643 3.85 -61.37 -7.86
CA PRO A 643 4.21 -62.77 -7.97
C PRO A 643 5.59 -63.01 -8.63
N ASN A 644 6.41 -63.80 -7.94
CA ASN A 644 7.45 -64.72 -8.45
C ASN A 644 8.32 -64.29 -9.66
N HIS A 645 9.57 -63.91 -9.37
CA HIS A 645 10.69 -64.17 -10.28
C HIS A 645 11.74 -65.08 -9.62
N LYS A 646 12.01 -66.20 -10.31
CA LYS A 646 12.91 -67.29 -9.91
C LYS A 646 14.36 -66.82 -9.83
N THR A 647 15.01 -67.17 -8.73
CA THR A 647 16.45 -67.01 -8.49
C THR A 647 17.21 -68.20 -9.08
N THR A 648 18.22 -67.94 -9.92
CA THR A 648 19.25 -68.92 -10.31
C THR A 648 20.60 -68.53 -9.71
N HIS A 649 21.16 -69.44 -8.93
CA HIS A 649 22.52 -69.43 -8.37
C HIS A 649 23.62 -69.65 -9.43
N ARG A 650 24.75 -68.95 -9.29
CA ARG A 650 26.14 -69.42 -9.53
C ARG A 650 27.12 -68.34 -9.00
N ILE A 651 27.73 -68.51 -7.82
CA ILE A 651 29.02 -69.15 -7.50
C ILE A 651 30.26 -68.45 -8.11
N SER A 652 30.97 -67.75 -7.21
CA SER A 652 32.41 -67.48 -7.06
C SER A 652 33.27 -67.01 -8.24
N GLN A 653 33.89 -65.84 -8.10
CA GLN A 653 35.19 -65.69 -7.44
C GLN A 653 35.31 -64.31 -6.79
#